data_AF-A0A6P0SRA6-F1
#
_entry.id   AF-A0A6P0SRA6-F1
#
_cell.length_a   1.000
_cell.length_b   1.000
_cell.length_c   1.000
_cell.angle_alpha   90.00
_cell.angle_beta   90.00
_cell.angle_gamma   90.00
#
_symmetry.space_group_name_H-M   'P 1'
#
loop_
_entity.id
_entity.type
_entity.pdbx_description
1 polymer ?
#
loop_
_entity_poly.entity_id
_entity_poly.type
_entity_poly.pdbx_seq_one_letter_code
_entity_poly.pdbx_strand_id
1 'polypeptide(L)'
;MITLIVDGDFIMEDRAKIEAKSQQGATGDGNDIIIEAGSLSLSNKSFITAEARQKSTGNPGKITITVKDKIEITGLSSAIKTQIDQDAGNQQTLEESAADITITARSLSIKDGGRIEASTRGKIKAGDVTINTTDFVDISEVWVNSDQTQKRESGLFTQTRNGAEAEGGRIEITTKSFRLSDGALLDAKSESDFRGGDIKIDADEVKVTDGAKIIATSQKSRGGDITLDSDTLTVNNSEISASTADTGTAGNVEVKAKDSVLITGTLPDNPISPSLPEDPKSPAGIFAQATEGGTAKNVTIETDELTVEKGARIAVSGVPLTEQGFPEPELDENERGEAGKLTIEAESLTLDNGQLVAATGKNPTNNEEAATIDIDVPGVIILDNNSLILADATGNDVDGGNITIEGGVLVALPLNNQDKGSDIFANAQDGDGGKINITLQGLFNLNVLEDTNAFIGSDGKIDPSLAFQNNSSEIAALSFSGGQSGTVTRDITNSAQDSEILPTSIVDPSALIVANCPRSGKVAVDELGEFIVTGRGGLPPSPLDPITQQSVLVDWVTIDTGEETIEEATSTPTPDVSYLPMRGKRRAANTPTPARPKKKIVEAQGWTVGEDGTIILTAEPNTGIPKSNWYNPRSCGSKG
;
A
#
# COMPACT_ATOMS: atom_id res chain seq x y z
N MET A 1 20.80 -39.03 10.28
CA MET A 1 20.80 -37.98 9.23
C MET A 1 20.65 -38.63 7.86
N ILE A 2 19.90 -38.02 6.95
CA ILE A 2 19.78 -38.36 5.53
C ILE A 2 20.38 -37.19 4.75
N THR A 3 21.38 -37.45 3.90
CA THR A 3 22.02 -36.42 3.07
C THR A 3 21.95 -36.84 1.61
N LEU A 4 21.47 -35.94 0.75
CA LEU A 4 21.34 -36.14 -0.69
C LEU A 4 22.05 -34.98 -1.39
N ILE A 5 23.01 -35.30 -2.26
CA ILE A 5 23.76 -34.33 -3.04
C ILE A 5 23.56 -34.68 -4.52
N VAL A 6 22.96 -33.76 -5.27
CA VAL A 6 22.63 -33.92 -6.69
C VAL A 6 23.25 -32.75 -7.44
N ASP A 7 24.20 -33.01 -8.35
CA ASP A 7 24.89 -31.92 -9.06
C ASP A 7 23.97 -31.11 -9.99
N GLY A 8 22.87 -31.70 -10.45
CA GLY A 8 21.89 -31.10 -11.37
C GLY A 8 20.46 -31.13 -10.84
N ASP A 9 19.51 -31.44 -11.70
CA ASP A 9 18.09 -31.42 -11.36
C ASP A 9 17.71 -32.62 -10.49
N PHE A 10 17.12 -32.34 -9.33
CA PHE A 10 16.53 -33.35 -8.48
C PHE A 10 15.00 -33.35 -8.64
N ILE A 11 14.48 -34.37 -9.31
CA ILE A 11 13.07 -34.45 -9.70
C ILE A 11 12.38 -35.56 -8.88
N MET A 12 11.34 -35.19 -8.15
CA MET A 12 10.49 -36.06 -7.35
C MET A 12 9.06 -36.02 -7.90
N GLU A 13 8.65 -37.08 -8.59
CA GLU A 13 7.31 -37.19 -9.19
C GLU A 13 6.58 -38.46 -8.71
N ASP A 14 5.27 -38.49 -8.95
CA ASP A 14 4.42 -39.68 -8.82
C ASP A 14 4.54 -40.39 -7.47
N ARG A 15 4.34 -39.63 -6.39
CA ARG A 15 4.38 -40.12 -5.01
C ARG A 15 5.78 -40.52 -4.53
N ALA A 16 6.83 -39.90 -5.07
CA ALA A 16 8.18 -40.01 -4.53
C ALA A 16 8.24 -39.55 -3.08
N LYS A 17 9.06 -40.21 -2.24
CA LYS A 17 9.14 -39.92 -0.81
C LYS A 17 10.58 -39.96 -0.29
N ILE A 18 10.90 -38.98 0.54
CA ILE A 18 12.07 -38.96 1.43
C ILE A 18 11.52 -38.80 2.84
N GLU A 19 11.79 -39.76 3.72
CA GLU A 19 11.18 -39.78 5.05
C GLU A 19 12.22 -40.06 6.14
N ALA A 20 12.23 -39.22 7.16
CA ALA A 20 12.95 -39.44 8.42
C ALA A 20 11.95 -39.37 9.57
N LYS A 21 11.73 -40.49 10.28
CA LYS A 21 10.63 -40.57 11.25
C LYS A 21 11.10 -41.15 12.57
N SER A 22 10.76 -40.47 13.66
CA SER A 22 10.64 -41.14 14.96
C SER A 22 9.31 -41.90 14.99
N GLN A 23 9.38 -43.22 15.13
CA GLN A 23 8.20 -44.08 15.05
C GLN A 23 7.34 -44.01 16.30
N GLN A 24 6.12 -44.54 16.21
CA GLN A 24 5.19 -44.60 17.34
C GLN A 24 5.83 -45.28 18.56
N GLY A 25 5.85 -44.58 19.69
CA GLY A 25 6.45 -45.08 20.94
C GLY A 25 7.98 -45.21 20.92
N ALA A 26 8.66 -44.72 19.87
CA ALA A 26 10.11 -44.69 19.83
C ALA A 26 10.66 -43.65 20.81
N THR A 27 11.86 -43.92 21.31
CA THR A 27 12.54 -43.03 22.26
C THR A 27 13.68 -42.22 21.63
N GLY A 28 14.06 -42.54 20.39
CA GLY A 28 15.13 -41.86 19.67
C GLY A 28 14.57 -40.82 18.70
N ASP A 29 15.32 -39.76 18.46
CA ASP A 29 14.92 -38.67 17.57
C ASP A 29 14.87 -39.11 16.10
N GLY A 30 14.03 -38.41 15.34
CA GLY A 30 14.03 -38.45 13.89
C GLY A 30 15.32 -37.86 13.34
N ASN A 31 15.79 -38.43 12.24
CA ASN A 31 16.98 -37.93 11.56
C ASN A 31 16.68 -36.62 10.81
N ASP A 32 17.67 -35.73 10.74
CA ASP A 32 17.61 -34.58 9.82
C ASP A 32 17.66 -35.04 8.36
N ILE A 33 17.07 -34.24 7.47
CA ILE A 33 17.12 -34.38 6.02
C ILE A 33 17.86 -33.17 5.44
N ILE A 34 18.95 -33.42 4.72
CA ILE A 34 19.76 -32.40 4.05
C ILE A 34 19.76 -32.70 2.55
N ILE A 35 19.36 -31.72 1.74
CA ILE A 35 19.35 -31.83 0.28
C ILE A 35 20.16 -30.69 -0.32
N GLU A 36 21.13 -31.04 -1.16
CA GLU A 36 21.87 -30.11 -2.02
C GLU A 36 21.59 -30.46 -3.48
N ALA A 37 21.09 -29.52 -4.27
CA ALA A 37 20.77 -29.77 -5.67
C ALA A 37 21.08 -28.58 -6.60
N GLY A 38 21.15 -28.84 -7.91
CA GLY A 38 21.12 -27.79 -8.94
C GLY A 38 19.73 -27.13 -9.00
N SER A 39 18.69 -27.95 -9.15
CA SER A 39 17.28 -27.57 -9.02
C SER A 39 16.52 -28.65 -8.25
N LEU A 40 15.34 -28.34 -7.70
CA LEU A 40 14.47 -29.31 -7.04
C LEU A 40 13.03 -29.16 -7.52
N SER A 41 12.41 -30.25 -7.97
CA SER A 41 10.99 -30.28 -8.34
C SER A 41 10.25 -31.35 -7.58
N LEU A 42 9.13 -30.99 -6.96
CA LEU A 42 8.19 -31.92 -6.33
C LEU A 42 6.85 -31.81 -7.04
N SER A 43 6.41 -32.90 -7.68
CA SER A 43 5.13 -32.98 -8.36
C SER A 43 4.34 -34.22 -7.96
N ASN A 44 3.02 -34.21 -8.21
CA ASN A 44 2.14 -35.38 -8.08
C ASN A 44 2.23 -36.14 -6.74
N LYS A 45 1.86 -35.49 -5.62
CA LYS A 45 1.82 -36.12 -4.28
C LYS A 45 3.19 -36.57 -3.78
N SER A 46 4.26 -35.85 -4.13
CA SER A 46 5.62 -36.17 -3.67
C SER A 46 5.95 -35.49 -2.34
N PHE A 47 6.70 -36.18 -1.47
CA PHE A 47 6.91 -35.74 -0.08
C PHE A 47 8.38 -35.77 0.35
N ILE A 48 8.81 -34.71 1.02
CA ILE A 48 10.00 -34.71 1.87
C ILE A 48 9.49 -34.51 3.30
N THR A 49 9.76 -35.46 4.21
CA THR A 49 9.10 -35.48 5.52
C THR A 49 10.02 -35.85 6.67
N ALA A 50 10.08 -35.00 7.70
CA ALA A 50 10.64 -35.32 9.01
C ALA A 50 9.54 -35.32 10.08
N GLU A 51 9.28 -36.45 10.74
CA GLU A 51 8.07 -36.63 11.57
C GLU A 51 8.39 -37.28 12.91
N ALA A 52 7.76 -36.79 13.97
CA ALA A 52 7.66 -37.50 15.24
C ALA A 52 6.23 -38.03 15.40
N ARG A 53 6.09 -39.36 15.37
CA ARG A 53 4.78 -40.02 15.43
C ARG A 53 4.21 -40.05 16.83
N GLN A 54 2.91 -40.31 16.89
CA GLN A 54 2.13 -40.36 18.12
C GLN A 54 2.86 -41.10 19.25
N LYS A 55 2.92 -40.50 20.46
CA LYS A 55 3.58 -41.07 21.66
C LYS A 55 5.08 -41.33 21.52
N SER A 56 5.74 -40.88 20.47
CA SER A 56 7.21 -40.85 20.41
C SER A 56 7.74 -39.92 21.50
N THR A 57 8.73 -40.35 22.27
CA THR A 57 9.48 -39.45 23.15
C THR A 57 10.71 -38.86 22.46
N GLY A 58 10.98 -39.24 21.21
CA GLY A 58 11.96 -38.55 20.36
C GLY A 58 11.33 -37.41 19.56
N ASN A 59 12.14 -36.39 19.25
CA ASN A 59 11.79 -35.22 18.46
C ASN A 59 11.83 -35.51 16.95
N PRO A 60 11.13 -34.75 16.09
CA PRO A 60 11.36 -34.82 14.65
C PRO A 60 12.73 -34.22 14.29
N GLY A 61 13.30 -34.67 13.17
CA GLY A 61 14.47 -34.01 12.58
C GLY A 61 14.11 -32.72 11.85
N LYS A 62 15.14 -31.95 11.48
CA LYS A 62 15.02 -30.74 10.65
C LYS A 62 15.11 -31.07 9.15
N ILE A 63 14.64 -30.16 8.31
CA ILE A 63 14.82 -30.24 6.86
C ILE A 63 15.62 -29.02 6.39
N THR A 64 16.78 -29.25 5.79
CA THR A 64 17.60 -28.21 5.15
C THR A 64 17.73 -28.49 3.66
N ILE A 65 17.34 -27.52 2.83
CA ILE A 65 17.40 -27.63 1.37
C ILE A 65 18.19 -26.44 0.81
N THR A 66 19.28 -26.74 0.12
CA THR A 66 20.12 -25.76 -0.56
C THR A 66 20.13 -26.07 -2.05
N VAL A 67 19.58 -25.17 -2.85
CA VAL A 67 19.44 -25.33 -4.30
C VAL A 67 20.10 -24.16 -5.00
N LYS A 68 20.87 -24.43 -6.06
CA LYS A 68 21.59 -23.36 -6.78
C LYS A 68 20.66 -22.49 -7.63
N ASP A 69 19.63 -23.12 -8.20
CA ASP A 69 18.71 -22.49 -9.13
C ASP A 69 17.30 -22.37 -8.53
N LYS A 70 16.36 -23.23 -8.95
CA LYS A 70 14.95 -23.09 -8.57
C LYS A 70 14.42 -24.29 -7.79
N ILE A 71 13.44 -24.01 -6.94
CA ILE A 71 12.58 -25.01 -6.30
C ILE A 71 11.15 -24.83 -6.84
N GLU A 72 10.54 -25.91 -7.30
CA GLU A 72 9.15 -25.93 -7.77
C GLU A 72 8.37 -27.01 -7.02
N ILE A 73 7.29 -26.63 -6.34
CA ILE A 73 6.39 -27.55 -5.64
C ILE A 73 5.00 -27.40 -6.24
N THR A 74 4.53 -28.41 -6.97
CA THR A 74 3.26 -28.35 -7.70
C THR A 74 2.39 -29.58 -7.47
N GLY A 75 1.09 -29.39 -7.61
CA GLY A 75 0.11 -30.47 -7.67
C GLY A 75 -0.35 -31.00 -6.31
N LEU A 76 -1.55 -31.60 -6.34
CA LEU A 76 -2.25 -32.12 -5.17
C LEU A 76 -1.32 -32.83 -4.19
N SER A 77 -1.17 -32.25 -3.00
CA SER A 77 -0.44 -32.85 -1.86
C SER A 77 1.08 -32.97 -2.01
N SER A 78 1.73 -32.33 -2.98
CA SER A 78 3.20 -32.25 -2.96
C SER A 78 3.65 -31.38 -1.78
N ALA A 79 4.55 -31.86 -0.94
CA ALA A 79 4.95 -31.12 0.26
C ALA A 79 6.35 -31.39 0.77
N ILE A 80 6.99 -30.33 1.28
CA ILE A 80 8.11 -30.42 2.22
C ILE A 80 7.52 -30.19 3.60
N LYS A 81 7.66 -31.15 4.52
CA LYS A 81 7.01 -31.01 5.81
C LYS A 81 7.75 -31.59 6.99
N THR A 82 7.60 -30.91 8.11
CA THR A 82 7.90 -31.45 9.43
C THR A 82 6.61 -31.51 10.24
N GLN A 83 6.49 -32.57 11.05
CA GLN A 83 5.24 -32.80 11.77
C GLN A 83 5.50 -33.46 13.12
N ILE A 84 4.85 -32.92 14.14
CA ILE A 84 4.79 -33.49 15.49
C ILE A 84 3.37 -33.96 15.72
N ASP A 85 3.18 -35.27 15.87
CA ASP A 85 1.86 -35.85 16.14
C ASP A 85 1.46 -35.69 17.62
N GLN A 86 0.22 -36.07 17.91
CA GLN A 86 -0.35 -36.04 19.27
C GLN A 86 0.52 -36.81 20.27
N ASP A 87 0.75 -36.21 21.44
CA ASP A 87 1.59 -36.75 22.52
C ASP A 87 3.04 -37.09 22.11
N ALA A 88 3.52 -36.56 20.98
CA ALA A 88 4.89 -36.75 20.53
C ALA A 88 5.82 -35.62 21.01
N GLY A 89 7.10 -35.96 21.16
CA GLY A 89 8.19 -35.02 21.45
C GLY A 89 8.66 -35.04 22.91
N ASN A 90 9.96 -34.74 23.10
CA ASN A 90 10.55 -34.48 24.41
C ASN A 90 10.49 -33.00 24.78
N GLN A 91 9.81 -32.67 25.88
CA GLN A 91 9.76 -31.31 26.45
C GLN A 91 11.04 -30.88 27.17
N GLN A 92 12.05 -31.75 27.36
CA GLN A 92 13.31 -31.34 28.01
C GLN A 92 14.24 -30.53 27.08
N THR A 93 13.93 -30.46 25.79
CA THR A 93 14.71 -29.77 24.74
C THR A 93 14.09 -28.43 24.30
N LEU A 94 13.46 -27.69 25.22
CA LEU A 94 12.79 -26.41 24.94
C LEU A 94 13.67 -25.30 24.33
N GLU A 95 14.99 -25.50 24.22
CA GLU A 95 15.92 -24.47 23.72
C GLU A 95 16.33 -24.61 22.24
N GLU A 96 16.11 -25.76 21.60
CA GLU A 96 16.40 -25.92 20.17
C GLU A 96 15.10 -26.23 19.42
N SER A 97 14.63 -25.31 18.56
CA SER A 97 13.46 -25.56 17.70
C SER A 97 13.67 -26.90 16.97
N ALA A 98 12.81 -27.87 17.29
CA ALA A 98 12.74 -29.14 16.58
C ALA A 98 11.81 -28.97 15.38
N ALA A 99 12.01 -29.75 14.32
CA ALA A 99 11.17 -29.70 13.12
C ALA A 99 11.27 -28.42 12.26
N ASP A 100 12.37 -27.67 12.30
CA ASP A 100 12.53 -26.53 11.38
C ASP A 100 12.67 -26.95 9.91
N ILE A 101 12.24 -26.07 9.01
CA ILE A 101 12.49 -26.16 7.57
C ILE A 101 13.27 -24.92 7.13
N THR A 102 14.45 -25.13 6.57
CA THR A 102 15.28 -24.05 6.01
C THR A 102 15.51 -24.29 4.53
N ILE A 103 15.19 -23.29 3.71
CA ILE A 103 15.36 -23.33 2.25
C ILE A 103 16.25 -22.18 1.80
N THR A 104 17.25 -22.49 1.00
CA THR A 104 18.06 -21.51 0.27
C THR A 104 18.02 -21.83 -1.21
N ALA A 105 17.59 -20.88 -2.04
CA ALA A 105 17.52 -21.04 -3.50
C ALA A 105 17.77 -19.72 -4.23
N ARG A 106 17.86 -19.73 -5.57
CA ARG A 106 17.72 -18.50 -6.35
C ARG A 106 16.26 -18.07 -6.43
N SER A 107 15.35 -19.02 -6.65
CA SER A 107 13.90 -18.79 -6.70
C SER A 107 13.09 -19.96 -6.14
N LEU A 108 11.95 -19.67 -5.52
CA LEU A 108 10.99 -20.66 -5.02
C LEU A 108 9.61 -20.42 -5.64
N SER A 109 8.98 -21.49 -6.16
CA SER A 109 7.59 -21.47 -6.61
C SER A 109 6.77 -22.59 -5.97
N ILE A 110 5.61 -22.25 -5.44
CA ILE A 110 4.66 -23.18 -4.82
C ILE A 110 3.29 -22.95 -5.45
N LYS A 111 2.77 -23.94 -6.18
CA LYS A 111 1.54 -23.82 -6.97
C LYS A 111 0.62 -25.03 -6.85
N ASP A 112 -0.63 -24.85 -7.26
CA ASP A 112 -1.62 -25.93 -7.41
C ASP A 112 -1.70 -26.88 -6.19
N GLY A 113 -1.83 -26.29 -4.99
CA GLY A 113 -1.97 -27.00 -3.71
C GLY A 113 -0.67 -27.58 -3.14
N GLY A 114 0.50 -27.15 -3.67
CA GLY A 114 1.82 -27.45 -3.10
C GLY A 114 2.04 -26.77 -1.75
N ARG A 115 2.81 -27.39 -0.84
CA ARG A 115 2.95 -26.86 0.54
C ARG A 115 4.36 -26.99 1.11
N ILE A 116 4.70 -26.06 1.98
CA ILE A 116 5.76 -26.22 2.98
C ILE A 116 5.11 -26.12 4.36
N GLU A 117 5.26 -27.14 5.20
CA GLU A 117 4.48 -27.24 6.44
C GLU A 117 5.33 -27.73 7.61
N ALA A 118 5.44 -26.94 8.67
CA ALA A 118 6.06 -27.31 9.93
C ALA A 118 5.03 -27.20 11.07
N SER A 119 4.31 -28.30 11.37
CA SER A 119 3.13 -28.26 12.25
C SER A 119 3.25 -29.14 13.49
N THR A 120 2.49 -28.79 14.54
CA THR A 120 2.43 -29.57 15.79
C THR A 120 1.00 -29.88 16.23
N ARG A 121 0.78 -31.14 16.62
CA ARG A 121 -0.35 -31.65 17.43
C ARG A 121 0.14 -32.09 18.82
N GLY A 122 1.44 -31.93 19.09
CA GLY A 122 2.11 -32.45 20.27
C GLY A 122 2.35 -31.38 21.33
N LYS A 123 3.39 -31.60 22.13
CA LYS A 123 3.75 -30.74 23.28
C LYS A 123 4.99 -29.88 23.04
N ILE A 124 5.49 -29.88 21.80
CA ILE A 124 6.64 -29.08 21.35
C ILE A 124 6.11 -28.04 20.37
N LYS A 125 6.73 -26.85 20.41
CA LYS A 125 6.52 -25.76 19.46
C LYS A 125 6.53 -26.28 18.02
N ALA A 126 5.64 -25.77 17.18
CA ALA A 126 5.74 -25.99 15.74
C ALA A 126 7.09 -25.49 15.21
N GLY A 127 7.64 -26.18 14.21
CA GLY A 127 8.92 -25.79 13.62
C GLY A 127 8.82 -24.45 12.89
N ASP A 128 9.94 -23.74 12.83
CA ASP A 128 10.03 -22.49 12.08
C ASP A 128 10.31 -22.80 10.59
N VAL A 129 9.78 -21.97 9.68
CA VAL A 129 10.03 -22.05 8.23
C VAL A 129 10.80 -20.81 7.81
N THR A 130 12.04 -21.00 7.36
CA THR A 130 12.92 -19.92 6.86
C THR A 130 13.20 -20.12 5.37
N ILE A 131 12.86 -19.13 4.56
CA ILE A 131 13.06 -19.12 3.11
C ILE A 131 14.00 -17.97 2.74
N ASN A 132 15.16 -18.31 2.18
CA ASN A 132 16.11 -17.34 1.65
C ASN A 132 16.22 -17.54 0.14
N THR A 133 15.81 -16.54 -0.64
CA THR A 133 15.96 -16.54 -2.09
C THR A 133 16.62 -15.26 -2.59
N THR A 134 17.33 -15.32 -3.71
CA THR A 134 17.99 -14.12 -4.25
C THR A 134 17.17 -13.38 -5.30
N ASP A 135 16.16 -14.03 -5.89
CA ASP A 135 15.35 -13.45 -6.96
C ASP A 135 13.87 -13.32 -6.55
N PHE A 136 13.17 -14.43 -6.30
CA PHE A 136 11.75 -14.35 -5.94
C PHE A 136 11.23 -15.56 -5.15
N VAL A 137 10.13 -15.32 -4.44
CA VAL A 137 9.21 -16.33 -3.91
C VAL A 137 7.83 -16.09 -4.52
N ASP A 138 7.30 -17.10 -5.20
CA ASP A 138 6.00 -17.08 -5.86
C ASP A 138 5.10 -18.20 -5.32
N ILE A 139 4.08 -17.84 -4.56
CA ILE A 139 3.09 -18.77 -4.03
C ILE A 139 1.72 -18.40 -4.61
N SER A 140 1.16 -19.28 -5.43
CA SER A 140 -0.10 -18.99 -6.11
C SER A 140 -0.93 -20.24 -6.33
N GLU A 141 -2.16 -20.02 -6.76
CA GLU A 141 -3.14 -21.03 -7.12
C GLU A 141 -3.54 -21.95 -5.95
N VAL A 142 -4.75 -22.46 -6.02
CA VAL A 142 -5.24 -23.48 -5.10
C VAL A 142 -5.61 -24.71 -5.91
N TRP A 143 -5.30 -25.88 -5.37
CA TRP A 143 -5.79 -27.10 -5.99
C TRP A 143 -7.28 -27.23 -5.72
N VAL A 144 -8.06 -27.49 -6.76
CA VAL A 144 -9.49 -27.76 -6.66
C VAL A 144 -9.78 -29.08 -7.36
N ASN A 145 -10.59 -29.92 -6.74
CA ASN A 145 -11.03 -31.16 -7.38
C ASN A 145 -12.03 -30.87 -8.51
N SER A 146 -12.24 -31.86 -9.40
CA SER A 146 -13.05 -31.67 -10.61
C SER A 146 -14.51 -31.26 -10.37
N ASP A 147 -15.06 -31.54 -9.18
CA ASP A 147 -16.42 -31.17 -8.80
C ASP A 147 -16.51 -29.91 -7.92
N GLN A 148 -15.37 -29.23 -7.67
CA GLN A 148 -15.25 -28.01 -6.88
C GLN A 148 -15.69 -28.13 -5.40
N THR A 149 -15.78 -29.34 -4.86
CA THR A 149 -16.16 -29.56 -3.44
C THR A 149 -14.97 -29.65 -2.50
N GLN A 150 -13.76 -29.87 -3.03
CA GLN A 150 -12.52 -29.92 -2.26
C GLN A 150 -11.53 -28.92 -2.81
N LYS A 151 -11.08 -28.04 -1.93
CA LYS A 151 -10.02 -27.08 -2.18
C LYS A 151 -8.82 -27.43 -1.29
N ARG A 152 -7.62 -27.16 -1.78
CA ARG A 152 -6.39 -27.20 -1.00
C ARG A 152 -5.50 -26.05 -1.38
N GLU A 153 -5.17 -25.24 -0.40
CA GLU A 153 -4.38 -24.04 -0.57
C GLU A 153 -2.90 -24.36 -0.78
N SER A 154 -2.28 -23.62 -1.70
CA SER A 154 -0.82 -23.51 -1.75
C SER A 154 -0.35 -22.62 -0.60
N GLY A 155 0.83 -22.89 -0.03
CA GLY A 155 1.31 -22.02 1.04
C GLY A 155 2.44 -22.51 1.92
N LEU A 156 2.78 -21.66 2.88
CA LEU A 156 3.66 -21.96 4.01
C LEU A 156 2.82 -22.06 5.28
N PHE A 157 3.07 -23.07 6.10
CA PHE A 157 2.26 -23.38 7.27
C PHE A 157 3.13 -23.70 8.49
N THR A 158 2.99 -22.96 9.58
CA THR A 158 3.72 -23.20 10.84
C THR A 158 2.79 -23.39 12.04
N GLN A 159 1.64 -24.00 11.75
CA GLN A 159 0.48 -23.99 12.63
C GLN A 159 0.54 -25.00 13.79
N THR A 160 -0.11 -24.63 14.89
CA THR A 160 -0.55 -25.59 15.91
C THR A 160 -1.93 -26.10 15.51
N ARG A 161 -2.16 -27.39 15.70
CA ARG A 161 -3.43 -28.04 15.38
C ARG A 161 -4.23 -28.27 16.65
N ASN A 162 -5.54 -28.48 16.50
CA ASN A 162 -6.41 -28.82 17.62
C ASN A 162 -5.82 -29.95 18.50
N GLY A 163 -5.73 -29.69 19.80
CA GLY A 163 -5.17 -30.59 20.81
C GLY A 163 -3.67 -30.43 21.05
N ALA A 164 -2.98 -29.52 20.36
CA ALA A 164 -1.60 -29.18 20.67
C ALA A 164 -1.49 -28.45 22.01
N GLU A 165 -0.41 -28.71 22.75
CA GLU A 165 -0.06 -28.03 24.00
C GLU A 165 1.23 -27.19 23.83
N ALA A 166 1.31 -26.44 22.73
CA ALA A 166 2.51 -25.72 22.32
C ALA A 166 2.19 -24.49 21.46
N GLU A 167 3.18 -23.61 21.32
CA GLU A 167 3.13 -22.39 20.50
C GLU A 167 3.33 -22.68 19.00
N GLY A 168 2.85 -21.76 18.16
CA GLY A 168 3.07 -21.75 16.71
C GLY A 168 4.53 -21.49 16.33
N GLY A 169 4.90 -21.93 15.13
CA GLY A 169 6.21 -21.66 14.53
C GLY A 169 6.20 -20.36 13.73
N ARG A 170 7.37 -19.79 13.48
CA ARG A 170 7.56 -18.57 12.69
C ARG A 170 7.70 -18.87 11.20
N ILE A 171 7.16 -17.99 10.36
CA ILE A 171 7.51 -17.92 8.93
C ILE A 171 8.42 -16.72 8.72
N GLU A 172 9.60 -16.93 8.14
CA GLU A 172 10.54 -15.86 7.76
C GLU A 172 10.95 -16.00 6.30
N ILE A 173 10.77 -14.94 5.52
CA ILE A 173 11.06 -14.91 4.09
C ILE A 173 11.97 -13.73 3.80
N THR A 174 13.11 -14.00 3.16
CA THR A 174 14.00 -12.98 2.59
C THR A 174 14.12 -13.22 1.09
N THR A 175 13.77 -12.22 0.28
CA THR A 175 13.82 -12.29 -1.19
C THR A 175 13.93 -10.90 -1.80
N LYS A 176 13.97 -10.77 -3.13
CA LYS A 176 13.76 -9.45 -3.77
C LYS A 176 12.30 -9.21 -4.11
N SER A 177 11.59 -10.25 -4.56
CA SER A 177 10.17 -10.15 -4.92
C SER A 177 9.39 -11.29 -4.27
N PHE A 178 8.43 -10.93 -3.42
CA PHE A 178 7.48 -11.86 -2.82
C PHE A 178 6.10 -11.65 -3.43
N ARG A 179 5.53 -12.71 -4.02
CA ARG A 179 4.14 -12.73 -4.49
C ARG A 179 3.34 -13.85 -3.83
N LEU A 180 2.22 -13.47 -3.25
CA LEU A 180 1.16 -14.36 -2.78
C LEU A 180 -0.12 -14.03 -3.56
N SER A 181 -0.67 -14.99 -4.31
CA SER A 181 -1.86 -14.74 -5.15
C SER A 181 -2.85 -15.90 -5.20
N ASP A 182 -4.03 -15.64 -5.76
CA ASP A 182 -5.02 -16.64 -6.17
C ASP A 182 -5.48 -17.57 -5.02
N GLY A 183 -5.72 -17.00 -3.84
CA GLY A 183 -6.17 -17.75 -2.67
C GLY A 183 -5.11 -18.54 -1.92
N ALA A 184 -3.82 -18.34 -2.24
CA ALA A 184 -2.71 -18.93 -1.48
C ALA A 184 -2.57 -18.34 -0.06
N LEU A 185 -1.89 -19.09 0.83
CA LEU A 185 -1.80 -18.78 2.26
C LEU A 185 -0.36 -18.72 2.80
N LEU A 186 -0.10 -17.74 3.65
CA LEU A 186 0.90 -17.84 4.71
C LEU A 186 0.16 -17.96 6.05
N ASP A 187 0.33 -19.09 6.73
CA ASP A 187 -0.51 -19.44 7.88
C ASP A 187 0.36 -19.89 9.06
N ALA A 188 0.53 -18.99 10.02
CA ALA A 188 1.20 -19.23 11.30
C ALA A 188 0.19 -19.39 12.45
N LYS A 189 -1.05 -19.78 12.14
CA LYS A 189 -2.14 -19.88 13.12
C LYS A 189 -1.85 -20.86 14.26
N SER A 190 -2.29 -20.51 15.46
CA SER A 190 -2.44 -21.46 16.57
C SER A 190 -3.91 -21.87 16.74
N GLU A 191 -4.22 -23.15 16.52
CA GLU A 191 -5.52 -23.76 16.89
C GLU A 191 -5.55 -24.23 18.35
N SER A 192 -4.49 -23.98 19.13
CA SER A 192 -4.41 -24.29 20.56
C SER A 192 -4.65 -23.04 21.41
N ASP A 193 -4.71 -23.23 22.72
CA ASP A 193 -4.81 -22.15 23.71
C ASP A 193 -3.45 -21.43 23.94
N PHE A 194 -2.46 -21.65 23.07
CA PHE A 194 -1.11 -21.07 23.14
C PHE A 194 -0.88 -20.08 21.99
N ARG A 195 0.23 -19.33 22.10
CA ARG A 195 0.57 -18.23 21.19
C ARG A 195 0.61 -18.68 19.72
N GLY A 196 0.07 -17.83 18.84
CA GLY A 196 0.28 -17.90 17.39
C GLY A 196 1.74 -17.69 16.98
N GLY A 197 2.09 -18.12 15.77
CA GLY A 197 3.42 -17.92 15.21
C GLY A 197 3.56 -16.55 14.52
N ASP A 198 4.75 -15.95 14.61
CA ASP A 198 5.04 -14.67 13.96
C ASP A 198 5.33 -14.87 12.45
N ILE A 199 5.05 -13.85 11.63
CA ILE A 199 5.38 -13.83 10.19
C ILE A 199 6.25 -12.62 9.89
N LYS A 200 7.38 -12.84 9.22
CA LYS A 200 8.27 -11.77 8.76
C LYS A 200 8.58 -11.92 7.28
N ILE A 201 8.41 -10.86 6.52
CA ILE A 201 8.79 -10.77 5.10
C ILE A 201 9.72 -9.58 4.92
N ASP A 202 10.87 -9.84 4.32
CA ASP A 202 11.89 -8.87 3.93
C ASP A 202 12.11 -9.00 2.42
N ALA A 203 11.59 -8.05 1.64
CA ALA A 203 11.67 -8.07 0.19
C ALA A 203 11.52 -6.68 -0.44
N ASP A 204 12.27 -6.36 -1.49
CA ASP A 204 12.12 -5.10 -2.23
C ASP A 204 10.66 -4.86 -2.67
N GLU A 205 9.97 -5.90 -3.17
CA GLU A 205 8.56 -5.83 -3.58
C GLU A 205 7.72 -6.94 -2.93
N VAL A 206 6.60 -6.57 -2.31
CA VAL A 206 5.60 -7.47 -1.72
C VAL A 206 4.24 -7.29 -2.41
N LYS A 207 3.71 -8.36 -2.99
CA LYS A 207 2.37 -8.39 -3.62
C LYS A 207 1.49 -9.47 -3.01
N VAL A 208 0.36 -9.07 -2.44
CA VAL A 208 -0.67 -9.96 -1.90
C VAL A 208 -1.98 -9.69 -2.65
N THR A 209 -2.40 -10.63 -3.49
CA THR A 209 -3.44 -10.37 -4.52
C THR A 209 -4.45 -11.51 -4.63
N ASP A 210 -5.64 -11.21 -5.17
CA ASP A 210 -6.61 -12.21 -5.63
C ASP A 210 -7.02 -13.23 -4.56
N GLY A 211 -7.47 -12.76 -3.39
CA GLY A 211 -7.98 -13.59 -2.30
C GLY A 211 -6.91 -14.28 -1.45
N ALA A 212 -5.63 -13.95 -1.66
CA ALA A 212 -4.53 -14.41 -0.84
C ALA A 212 -4.63 -13.93 0.61
N LYS A 213 -4.08 -14.71 1.55
CA LYS A 213 -4.07 -14.33 2.97
C LYS A 213 -2.73 -14.56 3.68
N ILE A 214 -2.34 -13.61 4.51
CA ILE A 214 -1.24 -13.72 5.48
C ILE A 214 -1.85 -13.66 6.88
N ILE A 215 -1.74 -14.74 7.65
CA ILE A 215 -2.52 -14.91 8.87
C ILE A 215 -1.65 -15.42 10.03
N ALA A 216 -1.70 -14.71 11.15
CA ALA A 216 -0.99 -15.04 12.38
C ALA A 216 -1.95 -15.19 13.58
N THR A 217 -3.10 -15.83 13.35
CA THR A 217 -4.18 -15.91 14.36
C THR A 217 -3.88 -16.84 15.52
N SER A 218 -4.44 -16.59 16.70
CA SER A 218 -4.54 -17.60 17.78
C SER A 218 -5.98 -17.83 18.22
N GLN A 219 -6.27 -18.94 18.89
CA GLN A 219 -7.60 -19.16 19.48
C GLN A 219 -7.82 -18.25 20.69
N LYS A 220 -7.24 -18.60 21.84
CA LYS A 220 -7.47 -17.91 23.13
C LYS A 220 -6.25 -17.15 23.68
N SER A 221 -5.12 -17.25 23.01
CA SER A 221 -3.86 -16.72 23.50
C SER A 221 -3.51 -15.41 22.81
N ARG A 222 -2.22 -15.07 22.79
CA ARG A 222 -1.73 -13.98 21.95
C ARG A 222 -1.58 -14.45 20.50
N GLY A 223 -2.11 -13.70 19.53
CA GLY A 223 -1.80 -13.82 18.11
C GLY A 223 -0.30 -13.61 17.84
N GLY A 224 0.18 -14.10 16.70
CA GLY A 224 1.53 -13.79 16.23
C GLY A 224 1.59 -12.38 15.63
N ASP A 225 2.76 -11.76 15.69
CA ASP A 225 3.00 -10.47 15.06
C ASP A 225 3.34 -10.67 13.57
N ILE A 226 2.92 -9.75 12.70
CA ILE A 226 3.24 -9.73 11.27
C ILE A 226 4.09 -8.50 10.98
N THR A 227 5.27 -8.69 10.38
CA THR A 227 6.16 -7.60 9.97
C THR A 227 6.49 -7.71 8.49
N LEU A 228 6.25 -6.64 7.74
CA LEU A 228 6.61 -6.51 6.33
C LEU A 228 7.62 -5.37 6.17
N ASP A 229 8.81 -5.68 5.67
CA ASP A 229 9.86 -4.71 5.33
C ASP A 229 10.09 -4.77 3.82
N SER A 230 9.87 -3.65 3.13
CA SER A 230 9.91 -3.58 1.67
C SER A 230 10.21 -2.19 1.12
N ASP A 231 10.42 -2.07 -0.19
CA ASP A 231 10.32 -0.78 -0.87
C ASP A 231 8.86 -0.52 -1.26
N THR A 232 8.12 -1.54 -1.70
CA THR A 232 6.70 -1.41 -2.07
C THR A 232 5.83 -2.56 -1.56
N LEU A 233 4.62 -2.23 -1.08
CA LEU A 233 3.58 -3.18 -0.72
C LEU A 233 2.31 -2.94 -1.55
N THR A 234 1.81 -3.99 -2.20
CA THR A 234 0.46 -4.00 -2.80
C THR A 234 -0.40 -5.09 -2.16
N VAL A 235 -1.56 -4.70 -1.63
CA VAL A 235 -2.62 -5.60 -1.16
C VAL A 235 -3.86 -5.36 -2.03
N ASN A 236 -4.25 -6.35 -2.82
CA ASN A 236 -5.41 -6.25 -3.71
C ASN A 236 -6.38 -7.40 -3.46
N ASN A 237 -7.61 -7.09 -3.04
CA ASN A 237 -8.64 -8.09 -2.76
C ASN A 237 -8.13 -9.24 -1.87
N SER A 238 -7.30 -8.92 -0.88
CA SER A 238 -6.54 -9.86 -0.05
C SER A 238 -6.47 -9.40 1.41
N GLU A 239 -6.02 -10.30 2.29
CA GLU A 239 -6.07 -10.08 3.75
C GLU A 239 -4.70 -10.27 4.40
N ILE A 240 -4.31 -9.32 5.27
CA ILE A 240 -3.18 -9.47 6.20
C ILE A 240 -3.75 -9.31 7.61
N SER A 241 -3.66 -10.35 8.45
CA SER A 241 -4.43 -10.39 9.70
C SER A 241 -3.66 -11.05 10.85
N ALA A 242 -3.46 -10.28 11.92
CA ALA A 242 -2.85 -10.72 13.17
C ALA A 242 -3.90 -10.78 14.29
N SER A 243 -4.84 -11.72 14.23
CA SER A 243 -6.10 -11.67 15.01
C SER A 243 -6.21 -12.75 16.10
N THR A 244 -7.30 -12.74 16.88
CA THR A 244 -7.73 -13.87 17.72
C THR A 244 -9.14 -14.30 17.40
N ALA A 245 -9.43 -15.58 17.58
CA ALA A 245 -10.75 -16.17 17.34
C ALA A 245 -11.61 -16.31 18.60
N ASP A 246 -11.09 -15.90 19.76
CA ASP A 246 -11.74 -15.91 21.08
C ASP A 246 -11.14 -14.71 21.89
N THR A 247 -11.38 -14.70 23.19
CA THR A 247 -10.97 -13.75 24.25
C THR A 247 -9.45 -13.51 24.42
N GLY A 248 -8.64 -13.90 23.43
CA GLY A 248 -7.20 -13.69 23.41
C GLY A 248 -6.76 -12.25 23.10
N THR A 249 -5.45 -12.05 22.96
CA THR A 249 -4.86 -10.76 22.56
C THR A 249 -4.39 -10.86 21.11
N ALA A 250 -4.82 -9.96 20.22
CA ALA A 250 -4.35 -9.93 18.83
C ALA A 250 -2.83 -9.69 18.74
N GLY A 251 -2.24 -9.94 17.58
CA GLY A 251 -0.85 -9.57 17.29
C GLY A 251 -0.75 -8.14 16.75
N ASN A 252 0.48 -7.63 16.64
CA ASN A 252 0.73 -6.39 15.91
C ASN A 252 0.84 -6.68 14.40
N VAL A 253 0.45 -5.72 13.56
CA VAL A 253 0.87 -5.69 12.15
C VAL A 253 1.72 -4.45 11.93
N GLU A 254 2.96 -4.64 11.47
CA GLU A 254 3.91 -3.56 11.17
C GLU A 254 4.28 -3.63 9.68
N VAL A 255 4.00 -2.56 8.95
CA VAL A 255 4.37 -2.40 7.55
C VAL A 255 5.35 -1.25 7.43
N LYS A 256 6.53 -1.55 6.91
CA LYS A 256 7.56 -0.59 6.53
C LYS A 256 7.82 -0.75 5.05
N ALA A 257 7.30 0.18 4.26
CA ALA A 257 7.52 0.20 2.81
C ALA A 257 8.15 1.53 2.44
N LYS A 258 9.40 1.57 1.95
CA LYS A 258 10.05 2.87 1.69
C LYS A 258 9.24 3.78 0.78
N ASP A 259 8.78 3.25 -0.36
CA ASP A 259 8.25 4.08 -1.44
C ASP A 259 6.72 4.16 -1.38
N SER A 260 6.01 3.02 -1.24
CA SER A 260 4.55 3.05 -1.23
C SER A 260 3.86 1.82 -0.64
N VAL A 261 2.66 2.05 -0.11
CA VAL A 261 1.67 1.05 0.27
C VAL A 261 0.37 1.32 -0.49
N LEU A 262 -0.05 0.38 -1.32
CA LEU A 262 -1.34 0.42 -2.03
C LEU A 262 -2.25 -0.71 -1.53
N ILE A 263 -3.40 -0.36 -0.96
CA ILE A 263 -4.41 -1.31 -0.50
C ILE A 263 -5.70 -1.07 -1.28
N THR A 264 -6.18 -2.09 -1.98
CA THR A 264 -7.40 -2.03 -2.78
C THR A 264 -8.26 -3.23 -2.50
N GLY A 265 -9.57 -3.05 -2.46
CA GLY A 265 -10.45 -4.11 -2.00
C GLY A 265 -11.90 -3.83 -2.27
N THR A 266 -12.55 -4.65 -3.08
CA THR A 266 -14.01 -4.59 -3.21
C THR A 266 -14.67 -5.32 -2.05
N LEU A 267 -15.69 -4.71 -1.42
CA LEU A 267 -16.60 -5.43 -0.53
C LEU A 267 -17.16 -6.66 -1.27
N PRO A 268 -17.15 -7.88 -0.69
CA PRO A 268 -17.68 -9.04 -1.37
C PRO A 268 -19.17 -8.87 -1.67
N ASP A 269 -19.53 -8.63 -2.94
CA ASP A 269 -20.94 -8.49 -3.36
C ASP A 269 -21.75 -9.81 -3.29
N ASN A 270 -21.12 -10.96 -2.99
CA ASN A 270 -21.83 -12.24 -2.83
C ASN A 270 -20.93 -13.35 -2.21
N PRO A 271 -21.33 -14.01 -1.11
CA PRO A 271 -20.63 -15.16 -0.55
C PRO A 271 -20.86 -16.40 -1.44
N ILE A 272 -19.95 -16.66 -2.38
CA ILE A 272 -19.93 -17.94 -3.10
C ILE A 272 -18.59 -18.63 -2.89
N SER A 273 -18.42 -19.22 -1.71
CA SER A 273 -17.69 -20.49 -1.54
C SER A 273 -18.14 -21.21 -0.25
N PRO A 274 -19.03 -22.20 -0.33
CA PRO A 274 -19.73 -22.78 0.82
C PRO A 274 -18.91 -23.81 1.63
N SER A 275 -17.61 -23.61 1.86
CA SER A 275 -16.80 -24.66 2.51
C SER A 275 -15.66 -24.24 3.45
N LEU A 276 -15.66 -23.03 4.00
CA LEU A 276 -14.86 -22.72 5.18
C LEU A 276 -15.80 -22.20 6.30
N PRO A 277 -15.64 -22.62 7.56
CA PRO A 277 -16.35 -22.00 8.67
C PRO A 277 -15.95 -20.53 8.73
N GLU A 278 -16.95 -19.65 8.71
CA GLU A 278 -16.86 -18.19 8.75
C GLU A 278 -16.28 -17.55 7.47
N ASP A 279 -17.19 -17.26 6.54
CA ASP A 279 -16.96 -16.36 5.41
C ASP A 279 -16.77 -14.94 5.98
N PRO A 280 -15.60 -14.27 5.82
CA PRO A 280 -15.42 -12.99 6.46
C PRO A 280 -16.28 -11.95 5.74
N LYS A 281 -17.20 -11.33 6.49
CA LYS A 281 -17.86 -10.06 6.13
C LYS A 281 -16.87 -8.89 5.98
N SER A 282 -15.56 -9.14 6.10
CA SER A 282 -14.52 -8.11 6.13
C SER A 282 -14.02 -7.81 4.71
N PRO A 283 -13.91 -6.53 4.32
CA PRO A 283 -13.24 -6.14 3.07
C PRO A 283 -11.78 -6.62 3.06
N ALA A 284 -11.15 -6.56 1.89
CA ALA A 284 -9.70 -6.69 1.80
C ALA A 284 -9.00 -5.61 2.63
N GLY A 285 -7.83 -5.93 3.18
CA GLY A 285 -7.20 -5.02 4.12
C GLY A 285 -6.13 -5.59 5.02
N ILE A 286 -5.76 -4.76 5.99
CA ILE A 286 -4.79 -5.05 7.04
C ILE A 286 -5.47 -4.94 8.40
N PHE A 287 -5.33 -5.98 9.23
CA PHE A 287 -6.16 -6.17 10.42
C PHE A 287 -5.36 -6.64 11.63
N ALA A 288 -5.62 -6.03 12.78
CA ALA A 288 -5.34 -6.60 14.09
C ALA A 288 -6.66 -6.63 14.89
N GLN A 289 -7.26 -7.81 15.03
CA GLN A 289 -8.63 -7.93 15.53
C GLN A 289 -8.77 -8.96 16.65
N ALA A 290 -9.60 -8.64 17.64
CA ALA A 290 -9.95 -9.52 18.75
C ALA A 290 -11.44 -9.38 19.09
N THR A 291 -12.28 -9.76 18.13
CA THR A 291 -13.72 -9.42 18.10
C THR A 291 -14.62 -10.32 18.95
N GLU A 292 -14.04 -11.22 19.73
CA GLU A 292 -14.72 -12.18 20.59
C GLU A 292 -14.36 -11.90 22.06
N GLY A 293 -14.44 -10.63 22.47
CA GLY A 293 -14.17 -10.22 23.84
C GLY A 293 -12.72 -10.04 24.24
N GLY A 294 -11.80 -10.10 23.27
CA GLY A 294 -10.35 -10.03 23.49
C GLY A 294 -9.78 -8.60 23.45
N THR A 295 -8.45 -8.49 23.35
CA THR A 295 -7.75 -7.19 23.20
C THR A 295 -7.03 -7.14 21.86
N ALA A 296 -7.43 -6.24 20.97
CA ALA A 296 -6.68 -5.97 19.76
C ALA A 296 -5.42 -5.17 20.08
N LYS A 297 -4.32 -5.47 19.37
CA LYS A 297 -3.11 -4.66 19.42
C LYS A 297 -3.10 -3.66 18.27
N ASN A 298 -1.92 -3.37 17.73
CA ASN A 298 -1.69 -2.21 16.92
C ASN A 298 -1.46 -2.58 15.45
N VAL A 299 -1.80 -1.64 14.58
CA VAL A 299 -1.36 -1.64 13.19
C VAL A 299 -0.52 -0.38 12.99
N THR A 300 0.69 -0.53 12.47
CA THR A 300 1.59 0.58 12.13
C THR A 300 1.97 0.50 10.67
N ILE A 301 1.85 1.62 9.94
CA ILE A 301 2.26 1.74 8.55
C ILE A 301 3.20 2.94 8.41
N GLU A 302 4.40 2.67 7.92
CA GLU A 302 5.45 3.65 7.63
C GLU A 302 5.79 3.59 6.13
N THR A 303 5.55 4.68 5.39
CA THR A 303 5.82 4.74 3.94
C THR A 303 5.84 6.15 3.36
N ASP A 304 6.50 6.41 2.23
CA ASP A 304 6.37 7.71 1.57
C ASP A 304 4.91 7.96 1.07
N GLU A 305 4.28 6.98 0.44
CA GLU A 305 2.91 7.12 -0.10
C GLU A 305 1.97 6.00 0.38
N LEU A 306 0.94 6.33 1.16
CA LEU A 306 -0.14 5.41 1.52
C LEU A 306 -1.40 5.71 0.72
N THR A 307 -1.91 4.73 0.00
CA THR A 307 -3.18 4.80 -0.74
C THR A 307 -4.09 3.63 -0.38
N VAL A 308 -5.32 3.92 0.04
CA VAL A 308 -6.35 2.94 0.39
C VAL A 308 -7.60 3.23 -0.45
N GLU A 309 -8.03 2.28 -1.28
CA GLU A 309 -9.11 2.54 -2.23
C GLU A 309 -10.16 1.42 -2.32
N LYS A 310 -11.31 1.80 -2.90
CA LYS A 310 -12.37 0.90 -3.42
C LYS A 310 -13.11 0.07 -2.38
N GLY A 311 -13.08 0.47 -1.11
CA GLY A 311 -13.67 -0.23 0.02
C GLY A 311 -12.66 -0.99 0.89
N ALA A 312 -11.36 -0.90 0.57
CA ALA A 312 -10.31 -1.47 1.39
C ALA A 312 -10.27 -0.84 2.79
N ARG A 313 -9.85 -1.64 3.77
CA ARG A 313 -9.82 -1.24 5.18
C ARG A 313 -8.49 -1.52 5.87
N ILE A 314 -8.06 -0.61 6.73
CA ILE A 314 -7.02 -0.84 7.72
C ILE A 314 -7.70 -0.73 9.08
N ALA A 315 -7.67 -1.80 9.90
CA ALA A 315 -8.39 -1.77 11.16
C ALA A 315 -7.69 -2.42 12.35
N VAL A 316 -7.88 -1.76 13.50
CA VAL A 316 -7.67 -2.32 14.84
C VAL A 316 -9.02 -2.43 15.53
N SER A 317 -9.48 -3.65 15.83
CA SER A 317 -10.87 -3.80 16.35
C SER A 317 -10.99 -4.82 17.46
N GLY A 318 -11.57 -4.39 18.58
CA GLY A 318 -12.04 -5.26 19.64
C GLY A 318 -13.46 -5.78 19.41
N VAL A 319 -14.14 -5.36 18.34
CA VAL A 319 -15.53 -5.74 18.05
C VAL A 319 -15.73 -6.10 16.59
N PRO A 320 -16.72 -6.93 16.25
CA PRO A 320 -17.11 -7.15 14.87
C PRO A 320 -17.48 -5.83 14.18
N LEU A 321 -17.17 -5.71 12.89
CA LEU A 321 -17.45 -4.52 12.08
C LEU A 321 -18.49 -4.82 11.01
N THR A 322 -19.35 -3.86 10.73
CA THR A 322 -20.25 -3.85 9.57
C THR A 322 -19.46 -3.75 8.26
N GLU A 323 -20.13 -3.99 7.14
CA GLU A 323 -19.56 -3.78 5.80
C GLU A 323 -19.07 -2.34 5.61
N GLN A 324 -19.75 -1.36 6.23
CA GLN A 324 -19.37 0.05 6.19
C GLN A 324 -18.29 0.42 7.22
N GLY A 325 -17.83 -0.50 8.06
CA GLY A 325 -16.70 -0.30 8.96
C GLY A 325 -17.06 0.19 10.35
N PHE A 326 -18.33 0.38 10.66
CA PHE A 326 -18.81 0.70 12.00
C PHE A 326 -18.85 -0.54 12.90
N PRO A 327 -18.67 -0.39 14.23
CA PRO A 327 -18.98 -1.46 15.18
C PRO A 327 -20.37 -2.06 14.93
N GLU A 328 -20.48 -3.40 14.92
CA GLU A 328 -21.78 -4.06 14.84
C GLU A 328 -22.66 -3.63 16.04
N PRO A 329 -23.92 -3.24 15.81
CA PRO A 329 -24.82 -2.83 16.88
C PRO A 329 -25.30 -4.05 17.70
N GLU A 330 -25.71 -3.81 18.95
CA GLU A 330 -26.38 -4.82 19.79
C GLU A 330 -25.52 -6.08 20.12
N LEU A 331 -24.22 -5.92 20.39
CA LEU A 331 -23.32 -7.01 20.81
C LEU A 331 -23.54 -7.45 22.26
N ASP A 332 -23.33 -8.73 22.56
CA ASP A 332 -23.28 -9.23 23.95
C ASP A 332 -22.00 -8.72 24.65
N GLU A 333 -22.04 -8.53 25.98
CA GLU A 333 -20.88 -8.04 26.75
C GLU A 333 -19.62 -8.94 26.60
N ASN A 334 -19.82 -10.22 26.31
CA ASN A 334 -18.74 -11.19 26.12
C ASN A 334 -18.07 -11.08 24.74
N GLU A 335 -18.75 -10.53 23.74
CA GLU A 335 -18.22 -10.33 22.38
C GLU A 335 -17.45 -9.01 22.27
N ARG A 336 -17.62 -8.12 23.26
CA ARG A 336 -17.00 -6.80 23.28
C ARG A 336 -15.55 -6.87 23.76
N GLY A 337 -14.60 -6.54 22.90
CA GLY A 337 -13.18 -6.46 23.21
C GLY A 337 -12.65 -5.04 23.31
N GLU A 338 -11.40 -4.92 23.72
CA GLU A 338 -10.64 -3.66 23.74
C GLU A 338 -9.92 -3.47 22.39
N ALA A 339 -9.93 -2.26 21.83
CA ALA A 339 -9.19 -1.94 20.61
C ALA A 339 -7.85 -1.27 20.90
N GLY A 340 -6.83 -1.62 20.13
CA GLY A 340 -5.51 -0.99 20.19
C GLY A 340 -5.43 0.30 19.37
N LYS A 341 -4.22 0.56 18.86
CA LYS A 341 -3.85 1.79 18.15
C LYS A 341 -3.53 1.54 16.68
N LEU A 342 -4.07 2.38 15.81
CA LEU A 342 -3.68 2.48 14.40
C LEU A 342 -2.75 3.69 14.24
N THR A 343 -1.55 3.47 13.71
CA THR A 343 -0.57 4.54 13.45
C THR A 343 -0.24 4.56 11.96
N ILE A 344 -0.37 5.73 11.34
CA ILE A 344 0.04 6.01 9.96
C ILE A 344 1.12 7.09 9.98
N GLU A 345 2.31 6.76 9.48
CA GLU A 345 3.43 7.67 9.27
C GLU A 345 3.73 7.68 7.76
N ALA A 346 3.37 8.77 7.07
CA ALA A 346 3.61 8.84 5.63
C ALA A 346 3.84 10.25 5.08
N GLU A 347 4.53 10.41 3.96
CA GLU A 347 4.66 11.74 3.31
C GLU A 347 3.33 12.17 2.66
N SER A 348 2.53 11.22 2.17
CA SER A 348 1.17 11.46 1.69
C SER A 348 0.21 10.31 2.01
N LEU A 349 -1.07 10.66 2.21
CA LEU A 349 -2.16 9.72 2.47
C LEU A 349 -3.34 10.02 1.54
N THR A 350 -3.77 9.03 0.77
CA THR A 350 -5.01 9.08 -0.02
C THR A 350 -5.95 7.98 0.41
N LEU A 351 -7.16 8.35 0.83
CA LEU A 351 -8.29 7.43 0.95
C LEU A 351 -9.27 7.76 -0.20
N ASP A 352 -9.55 6.79 -1.07
CA ASP A 352 -10.55 6.91 -2.16
C ASP A 352 -11.58 5.78 -2.01
N ASN A 353 -12.67 6.05 -1.28
CA ASN A 353 -13.50 4.98 -0.72
C ASN A 353 -12.68 4.03 0.18
N GLY A 354 -11.59 4.53 0.77
CA GLY A 354 -10.75 3.81 1.73
C GLY A 354 -11.21 4.06 3.17
N GLN A 355 -10.92 3.10 4.06
CA GLN A 355 -11.32 3.15 5.47
C GLN A 355 -10.15 2.92 6.44
N LEU A 356 -9.99 3.81 7.42
CA LEU A 356 -9.13 3.63 8.59
C LEU A 356 -10.04 3.48 9.82
N VAL A 357 -9.95 2.35 10.53
CA VAL A 357 -10.91 2.02 11.59
C VAL A 357 -10.22 1.57 12.87
N ALA A 358 -10.58 2.19 13.98
CA ALA A 358 -10.33 1.75 15.33
C ALA A 358 -11.67 1.62 16.05
N ALA A 359 -11.99 0.44 16.58
CA ALA A 359 -13.34 0.17 17.09
C ALA A 359 -13.32 -0.67 18.36
N THR A 360 -13.81 -0.09 19.47
CA THR A 360 -13.76 -0.73 20.80
C THR A 360 -15.14 -1.05 21.34
N GLY A 361 -15.22 -2.11 22.15
CA GLY A 361 -16.40 -2.50 22.91
C GLY A 361 -16.20 -2.42 24.43
N LYS A 362 -14.98 -2.06 24.88
CA LYS A 362 -14.61 -1.96 26.29
C LYS A 362 -13.65 -0.80 26.52
N ASN A 363 -13.77 -0.16 27.68
CA ASN A 363 -12.78 0.79 28.17
C ASN A 363 -11.55 0.02 28.68
N PRO A 364 -10.33 0.51 28.41
CA PRO A 364 -9.11 -0.15 28.83
C PRO A 364 -8.91 -0.04 30.36
N THR A 365 -8.45 -1.13 30.97
CA THR A 365 -8.34 -1.24 32.44
C THR A 365 -7.13 -0.53 33.06
N ASN A 366 -6.21 -0.01 32.25
CA ASN A 366 -4.89 0.49 32.63
C ASN A 366 -4.74 2.02 32.48
N ASN A 367 -5.84 2.77 32.30
CA ASN A 367 -5.85 4.20 31.96
C ASN A 367 -5.17 4.54 30.62
N GLU A 368 -4.97 3.56 29.73
CA GLU A 368 -4.65 3.86 28.33
C GLU A 368 -5.92 4.35 27.60
N GLU A 369 -5.80 4.79 26.36
CA GLU A 369 -6.94 5.15 25.52
C GLU A 369 -7.17 3.99 24.53
N ALA A 370 -8.40 3.50 24.42
CA ALA A 370 -8.75 2.47 23.43
C ALA A 370 -9.12 3.11 22.10
N ALA A 371 -9.07 2.33 21.02
CA ALA A 371 -9.45 2.75 19.67
C ALA A 371 -8.78 4.07 19.26
N THR A 372 -7.46 4.15 19.36
CA THR A 372 -6.70 5.36 18.98
C THR A 372 -6.25 5.29 17.52
N ILE A 373 -6.38 6.40 16.79
CA ILE A 373 -5.82 6.59 15.45
C ILE A 373 -4.88 7.79 15.47
N ASP A 374 -3.62 7.57 15.14
CA ASP A 374 -2.63 8.64 14.95
C ASP A 374 -2.19 8.67 13.48
N ILE A 375 -2.29 9.84 12.86
CA ILE A 375 -1.90 10.10 11.48
C ILE A 375 -0.89 11.25 11.48
N ASP A 376 0.34 10.96 11.08
CA ASP A 376 1.40 11.96 10.84
C ASP A 376 1.72 11.99 9.35
N VAL A 377 1.25 13.05 8.68
CA VAL A 377 1.39 13.23 7.24
C VAL A 377 1.82 14.67 6.89
N PRO A 378 3.14 14.98 6.89
CA PRO A 378 3.64 16.34 6.67
C PRO A 378 3.27 16.92 5.30
N GLY A 379 3.00 16.08 4.30
CA GLY A 379 2.55 16.49 2.97
C GLY A 379 1.04 16.71 2.87
N VAL A 380 0.35 15.81 2.17
CA VAL A 380 -1.08 15.95 1.85
C VAL A 380 -1.88 14.72 2.28
N ILE A 381 -3.04 14.98 2.87
CA ILE A 381 -4.08 13.99 3.16
C ILE A 381 -5.27 14.29 2.25
N ILE A 382 -5.68 13.30 1.44
CA ILE A 382 -6.86 13.37 0.58
C ILE A 382 -7.84 12.33 1.07
N LEU A 383 -9.07 12.76 1.39
CA LEU A 383 -10.21 11.88 1.63
C LEU A 383 -11.16 12.08 0.45
N ASP A 384 -11.45 11.05 -0.34
CA ASP A 384 -12.31 11.13 -1.52
C ASP A 384 -13.30 9.97 -1.57
N ASN A 385 -14.39 10.16 -2.32
CA ASN A 385 -15.38 9.14 -2.66
C ASN A 385 -15.87 8.30 -1.47
N ASN A 386 -16.48 8.94 -0.46
CA ASN A 386 -17.06 8.24 0.70
C ASN A 386 -16.02 7.54 1.59
N SER A 387 -14.90 8.22 1.85
CA SER A 387 -13.85 7.72 2.73
C SER A 387 -14.12 7.93 4.21
N LEU A 388 -13.52 7.08 5.06
CA LEU A 388 -13.82 7.05 6.49
C LEU A 388 -12.54 6.96 7.34
N ILE A 389 -12.44 7.82 8.34
CA ILE A 389 -11.54 7.66 9.49
C ILE A 389 -12.40 7.53 10.74
N LEU A 390 -12.36 6.37 11.41
CA LEU A 390 -13.32 6.01 12.46
C LEU A 390 -12.62 5.53 13.73
N ALA A 391 -12.90 6.14 14.87
CA ALA A 391 -12.44 5.76 16.20
C ALA A 391 -13.65 5.57 17.15
N ASP A 392 -14.55 4.65 16.80
CA ASP A 392 -15.87 4.53 17.43
C ASP A 392 -15.93 3.49 18.56
N ALA A 393 -16.84 3.70 19.49
CA ALA A 393 -17.12 2.80 20.60
C ALA A 393 -18.57 2.31 20.62
N THR A 394 -18.74 1.03 20.92
CA THR A 394 -20.05 0.38 21.12
C THR A 394 -20.17 -0.22 22.52
N GLY A 395 -21.38 -0.26 23.04
CA GLY A 395 -21.67 -0.75 24.38
C GLY A 395 -21.94 0.34 25.42
N ASN A 396 -22.34 -0.13 26.61
CA ASN A 396 -22.78 0.72 27.72
C ASN A 396 -21.57 1.31 28.43
N ASP A 397 -21.59 2.63 28.69
CA ASP A 397 -20.50 3.34 29.40
C ASP A 397 -19.11 3.09 28.78
N VAL A 398 -19.04 2.92 27.45
CA VAL A 398 -17.78 2.78 26.69
C VAL A 398 -17.51 4.09 25.97
N ASP A 399 -16.36 4.68 26.24
CA ASP A 399 -15.98 5.98 25.70
C ASP A 399 -15.45 5.84 24.27
N GLY A 400 -15.74 6.85 23.45
CA GLY A 400 -15.26 6.95 22.08
C GLY A 400 -13.73 7.00 22.03
N GLY A 401 -13.17 6.53 20.92
CA GLY A 401 -11.72 6.54 20.69
C GLY A 401 -11.17 7.94 20.42
N ASN A 402 -9.87 8.03 20.17
CA ASN A 402 -9.22 9.31 19.88
C ASN A 402 -8.58 9.31 18.50
N ILE A 403 -8.66 10.45 17.83
CA ILE A 403 -8.06 10.67 16.51
C ILE A 403 -7.12 11.87 16.61
N THR A 404 -5.85 11.65 16.29
CA THR A 404 -4.86 12.71 16.13
C THR A 404 -4.44 12.76 14.67
N ILE A 405 -4.55 13.95 14.06
CA ILE A 405 -4.09 14.19 12.69
C ILE A 405 -3.11 15.36 12.71
N GLU A 406 -1.86 15.08 12.40
CA GLU A 406 -0.80 16.07 12.24
C GLU A 406 -0.33 16.06 10.78
N GLY A 407 -0.10 17.24 10.21
CA GLY A 407 0.30 17.27 8.81
C GLY A 407 0.30 18.62 8.10
N GLY A 408 0.49 18.55 6.79
CA GLY A 408 0.47 19.71 5.90
C GLY A 408 -0.96 20.15 5.59
N VAL A 409 -1.60 19.52 4.62
CA VAL A 409 -2.95 19.90 4.16
C VAL A 409 -3.86 18.68 4.12
N LEU A 410 -5.08 18.82 4.67
CA LEU A 410 -6.15 17.84 4.50
C LEU A 410 -7.26 18.41 3.62
N VAL A 411 -7.61 17.68 2.55
CA VAL A 411 -8.73 17.99 1.66
C VAL A 411 -9.72 16.83 1.68
N ALA A 412 -10.96 17.09 2.09
CA ALA A 412 -12.05 16.15 1.87
C ALA A 412 -12.76 16.49 0.55
N LEU A 413 -12.90 15.49 -0.30
CA LEU A 413 -13.57 15.50 -1.58
C LEU A 413 -14.81 14.59 -1.48
N PRO A 414 -15.82 14.83 -2.31
CA PRO A 414 -15.89 15.86 -3.36
C PRO A 414 -16.44 17.21 -2.86
N LEU A 415 -16.05 18.30 -3.52
CA LEU A 415 -16.47 19.68 -3.18
C LEU A 415 -17.88 20.05 -3.70
N ASN A 416 -18.59 19.11 -4.35
CA ASN A 416 -19.78 19.41 -5.13
C ASN A 416 -21.11 19.23 -4.38
N ASN A 417 -21.09 18.65 -3.16
CA ASN A 417 -22.26 18.29 -2.35
C ASN A 417 -23.32 17.45 -3.11
N GLN A 418 -22.95 16.83 -4.24
CA GLN A 418 -23.81 15.95 -5.04
C GLN A 418 -23.41 14.49 -4.90
N ASP A 419 -22.11 14.25 -4.72
CA ASP A 419 -21.53 12.96 -4.44
C ASP A 419 -21.29 12.81 -2.93
N LYS A 420 -21.12 11.57 -2.48
CA LYS A 420 -20.97 11.26 -1.06
C LYS A 420 -19.69 11.87 -0.48
N GLY A 421 -19.80 12.54 0.65
CA GLY A 421 -18.66 13.17 1.33
C GLY A 421 -17.82 12.15 2.10
N SER A 422 -16.72 12.62 2.69
CA SER A 422 -15.81 11.79 3.49
C SER A 422 -15.77 12.26 4.93
N ASP A 423 -15.65 11.32 5.86
CA ASP A 423 -15.94 11.58 7.28
C ASP A 423 -14.84 11.15 8.24
N ILE A 424 -14.79 11.87 9.37
CA ILE A 424 -13.88 11.60 10.50
C ILE A 424 -14.70 11.53 11.78
N PHE A 425 -14.82 10.35 12.36
CA PHE A 425 -15.74 10.08 13.46
C PHE A 425 -15.04 9.43 14.66
N ALA A 426 -15.33 9.90 15.86
CA ALA A 426 -14.84 9.36 17.14
C ALA A 426 -15.98 9.31 18.16
N ASN A 427 -17.05 8.59 17.80
CA ASN A 427 -18.31 8.57 18.53
C ASN A 427 -18.35 7.47 19.60
N ALA A 428 -19.31 7.60 20.51
CA ALA A 428 -19.66 6.60 21.50
C ALA A 428 -21.16 6.33 21.47
N GLN A 429 -21.53 5.04 21.58
CA GLN A 429 -22.93 4.66 21.74
C GLN A 429 -23.53 5.27 23.02
N ASP A 430 -22.92 4.98 24.16
CA ASP A 430 -23.48 5.33 25.48
C ASP A 430 -22.48 6.05 26.39
N GLY A 431 -21.17 5.81 26.27
CA GLY A 431 -20.14 6.54 27.03
C GLY A 431 -19.87 7.95 26.49
N ASP A 432 -18.82 8.59 26.99
CA ASP A 432 -18.43 9.92 26.51
C ASP A 432 -17.89 9.83 25.07
N GLY A 433 -18.20 10.83 24.23
CA GLY A 433 -17.62 10.93 22.89
C GLY A 433 -16.11 11.13 22.94
N GLY A 434 -15.43 10.78 21.85
CA GLY A 434 -13.98 10.78 21.75
C GLY A 434 -13.32 12.16 21.64
N LYS A 435 -12.00 12.18 21.45
CA LYS A 435 -11.25 13.42 21.16
C LYS A 435 -10.67 13.37 19.76
N ILE A 436 -10.96 14.39 18.97
CA ILE A 436 -10.38 14.60 17.65
C ILE A 436 -9.49 15.84 17.73
N ASN A 437 -8.18 15.67 17.54
CA ASN A 437 -7.20 16.75 17.52
C ASN A 437 -6.59 16.84 16.12
N ILE A 438 -6.77 17.99 15.46
CA ILE A 438 -6.28 18.22 14.10
C ILE A 438 -5.30 19.40 14.13
N THR A 439 -4.05 19.15 13.78
CA THR A 439 -2.98 20.15 13.67
C THR A 439 -2.46 20.18 12.24
N LEU A 440 -2.89 21.18 11.46
CA LEU A 440 -2.61 21.24 10.02
C LEU A 440 -2.17 22.63 9.55
N GLN A 441 -1.45 22.70 8.43
CA GLN A 441 -1.28 23.97 7.72
C GLN A 441 -2.58 24.39 7.02
N GLY A 442 -3.40 23.46 6.53
CA GLY A 442 -4.69 23.74 5.92
C GLY A 442 -5.70 22.59 6.04
N LEU A 443 -6.98 22.94 6.19
CA LEU A 443 -8.11 22.01 6.25
C LEU A 443 -9.23 22.52 5.34
N PHE A 444 -9.71 21.68 4.42
CA PHE A 444 -10.71 22.05 3.42
C PHE A 444 -11.88 21.05 3.38
N ASN A 445 -13.10 21.60 3.29
CA ASN A 445 -14.35 20.86 3.10
C ASN A 445 -14.65 19.81 4.18
N LEU A 446 -14.38 20.11 5.45
CA LEU A 446 -14.80 19.28 6.58
C LEU A 446 -15.53 20.13 7.63
N ASN A 447 -16.80 19.79 7.87
CA ASN A 447 -17.67 20.51 8.80
C ASN A 447 -17.80 19.74 10.11
N VAL A 448 -17.83 20.44 11.24
CA VAL A 448 -18.09 19.79 12.53
C VAL A 448 -19.58 19.53 12.65
N LEU A 449 -19.96 18.28 12.92
CA LEU A 449 -21.33 17.84 13.15
C LEU A 449 -21.56 17.64 14.65
N GLU A 450 -22.42 18.49 15.23
CA GLU A 450 -22.75 18.48 16.66
C GLU A 450 -24.15 17.90 16.97
N ASP A 451 -25.00 17.73 15.94
CA ASP A 451 -26.37 17.27 16.11
C ASP A 451 -26.46 15.74 16.05
N THR A 452 -26.72 15.11 17.20
CA THR A 452 -26.88 13.66 17.29
C THR A 452 -28.04 13.13 16.46
N ASN A 453 -29.05 13.95 16.14
CA ASN A 453 -30.18 13.51 15.30
C ASN A 453 -29.75 13.13 13.88
N ALA A 454 -28.58 13.57 13.41
CA ALA A 454 -28.01 13.14 12.13
C ALA A 454 -27.69 11.64 12.09
N PHE A 455 -27.56 11.00 13.25
CA PHE A 455 -27.27 9.57 13.41
C PHE A 455 -28.51 8.76 13.84
N ILE A 456 -29.70 9.37 13.93
CA ILE A 456 -30.90 8.68 14.42
C ILE A 456 -31.86 8.38 13.27
N GLY A 457 -32.11 7.09 13.05
CA GLY A 457 -33.06 6.58 12.07
C GLY A 457 -34.50 6.96 12.38
N SER A 458 -35.37 6.80 11.37
CA SER A 458 -36.82 7.05 11.54
C SER A 458 -37.49 6.12 12.55
N ASP A 459 -36.84 5.02 12.90
CA ASP A 459 -37.23 4.07 13.95
C ASP A 459 -36.72 4.46 15.36
N GLY A 460 -35.98 5.56 15.47
CA GLY A 460 -35.38 6.06 16.70
C GLY A 460 -34.12 5.30 17.14
N LYS A 461 -33.58 4.42 16.29
CA LYS A 461 -32.31 3.72 16.55
C LYS A 461 -31.12 4.51 15.99
N ILE A 462 -29.95 4.28 16.59
CA ILE A 462 -28.69 4.82 16.07
C ILE A 462 -28.34 4.08 14.77
N ASP A 463 -28.11 4.85 13.72
CA ASP A 463 -27.70 4.39 12.40
C ASP A 463 -26.61 5.34 11.85
N PRO A 464 -25.33 5.01 12.08
CA PRO A 464 -24.21 5.83 11.61
C PRO A 464 -24.12 5.95 10.09
N SER A 465 -24.79 5.07 9.35
CA SER A 465 -24.82 5.13 7.89
C SER A 465 -25.55 6.36 7.36
N LEU A 466 -26.40 7.00 8.17
CA LEU A 466 -27.13 8.22 7.79
C LEU A 466 -26.21 9.42 7.62
N ALA A 467 -25.25 9.59 8.54
CA ALA A 467 -24.21 10.61 8.43
C ALA A 467 -23.20 10.18 7.35
N PHE A 468 -22.68 8.95 7.46
CA PHE A 468 -21.61 8.48 6.59
C PHE A 468 -21.94 8.44 5.09
N GLN A 469 -23.21 8.23 4.72
CA GLN A 469 -23.61 8.10 3.32
C GLN A 469 -24.23 9.38 2.75
N ASN A 470 -24.17 10.48 3.49
CA ASN A 470 -24.67 11.76 3.01
C ASN A 470 -23.66 12.45 2.08
N ASN A 471 -24.02 13.61 1.54
CA ASN A 471 -23.20 14.34 0.57
C ASN A 471 -22.29 15.39 1.23
N SER A 472 -22.26 15.45 2.56
CA SER A 472 -21.42 16.32 3.37
C SER A 472 -20.20 15.55 3.84
N SER A 473 -19.10 16.26 4.04
CA SER A 473 -17.91 15.71 4.68
C SER A 473 -17.85 16.26 6.10
N GLU A 474 -17.87 15.38 7.09
CA GLU A 474 -18.19 15.72 8.47
C GLU A 474 -17.14 15.22 9.48
N ILE A 475 -17.01 15.94 10.58
CA ILE A 475 -16.20 15.57 11.74
C ILE A 475 -17.11 15.51 12.96
N ALA A 476 -17.16 14.36 13.64
CA ALA A 476 -18.04 14.18 14.80
C ALA A 476 -17.36 13.39 15.91
N ALA A 477 -17.54 13.83 17.16
CA ALA A 477 -17.08 13.14 18.36
C ALA A 477 -18.24 13.10 19.37
N LEU A 478 -19.31 12.40 19.02
CA LEU A 478 -20.59 12.49 19.73
C LEU A 478 -20.79 11.33 20.70
N SER A 479 -21.64 11.56 21.70
CA SER A 479 -22.25 10.50 22.50
C SER A 479 -23.73 10.41 22.13
N PHE A 480 -24.24 9.22 21.82
CA PHE A 480 -25.60 9.08 21.28
C PHE A 480 -26.69 8.92 22.35
N SER A 481 -26.45 8.20 23.46
CA SER A 481 -27.52 7.89 24.42
C SER A 481 -27.26 8.15 25.91
N GLY A 482 -26.01 8.41 26.35
CA GLY A 482 -25.70 8.38 27.78
C GLY A 482 -24.63 9.36 28.29
N GLY A 483 -23.60 9.65 27.49
CA GLY A 483 -22.43 10.43 27.88
C GLY A 483 -22.45 11.88 27.40
N GLN A 484 -21.37 12.59 27.69
CA GLN A 484 -21.09 13.90 27.13
C GLN A 484 -20.51 13.73 25.72
N SER A 485 -20.91 14.59 24.79
CA SER A 485 -20.19 14.67 23.51
C SER A 485 -18.74 15.09 23.76
N GLY A 486 -17.85 14.48 23.00
CA GLY A 486 -16.42 14.69 23.06
C GLY A 486 -15.98 16.01 22.44
N THR A 487 -14.70 16.11 22.12
CA THR A 487 -14.09 17.38 21.67
C THR A 487 -13.49 17.27 20.30
N VAL A 488 -13.78 18.26 19.44
CA VAL A 488 -13.07 18.46 18.17
C VAL A 488 -12.24 19.73 18.27
N THR A 489 -10.92 19.59 18.29
CA THR A 489 -9.97 20.72 18.28
C THR A 489 -9.28 20.81 16.93
N ARG A 490 -9.15 22.04 16.43
CA ARG A 490 -8.55 22.33 15.12
C ARG A 490 -7.56 23.48 15.27
N ASP A 491 -6.27 23.16 15.24
CA ASP A 491 -5.17 24.13 15.18
C ASP A 491 -4.69 24.21 13.73
N ILE A 492 -5.19 25.21 12.99
CA ILE A 492 -4.97 25.35 11.56
C ILE A 492 -4.25 26.67 11.28
N THR A 493 -3.06 26.60 10.67
CA THR A 493 -2.26 27.80 10.37
C THR A 493 -2.86 28.65 9.25
N ASN A 494 -3.35 28.02 8.17
CA ASN A 494 -4.06 28.66 7.06
C ASN A 494 -5.44 28.01 6.91
N SER A 495 -6.42 28.50 7.66
CA SER A 495 -7.79 28.03 7.49
C SER A 495 -8.49 28.86 6.42
N ALA A 496 -8.81 28.26 5.27
CA ALA A 496 -9.86 28.77 4.41
C ALA A 496 -11.21 28.35 5.03
N GLN A 497 -11.52 28.94 6.19
CA GLN A 497 -12.76 28.69 6.92
C GLN A 497 -13.93 29.49 6.36
N ASP A 498 -13.68 30.41 5.42
CA ASP A 498 -14.74 31.02 4.65
C ASP A 498 -15.12 30.09 3.50
N SER A 499 -16.41 29.79 3.41
CA SER A 499 -17.07 29.27 2.20
C SER A 499 -17.01 30.28 1.04
N GLU A 500 -15.86 30.92 0.80
CA GLU A 500 -15.56 31.39 -0.54
C GLU A 500 -15.37 30.12 -1.38
N ILE A 501 -16.49 29.68 -1.94
CA ILE A 501 -16.59 28.77 -3.07
C ILE A 501 -15.36 29.02 -3.92
N LEU A 502 -14.39 28.09 -3.92
CA LEU A 502 -13.41 28.05 -5.00
C LEU A 502 -14.29 28.00 -6.26
N PRO A 503 -14.26 29.04 -7.13
CA PRO A 503 -15.28 29.20 -8.14
C PRO A 503 -15.38 27.91 -8.96
N THR A 504 -16.47 27.18 -8.79
CA THR A 504 -16.70 25.89 -9.47
C THR A 504 -16.90 26.09 -10.97
N SER A 505 -17.18 27.33 -11.38
CA SER A 505 -16.90 27.77 -12.74
C SER A 505 -15.39 27.94 -12.91
N ILE A 506 -14.74 27.01 -13.61
CA ILE A 506 -13.58 27.38 -14.42
C ILE A 506 -14.08 28.51 -15.30
N VAL A 507 -13.67 29.73 -14.98
CA VAL A 507 -14.03 30.91 -15.74
C VAL A 507 -13.40 30.73 -17.11
N ASP A 508 -14.20 30.39 -18.11
CA ASP A 508 -13.76 30.44 -19.51
C ASP A 508 -13.51 31.92 -19.84
N PRO A 509 -12.24 32.36 -19.95
CA PRO A 509 -11.93 33.77 -20.22
C PRO A 509 -12.47 34.19 -21.60
N SER A 510 -12.78 33.24 -22.47
CA SER A 510 -13.37 33.45 -23.79
C SER A 510 -14.79 34.02 -23.71
N ALA A 511 -15.52 33.72 -22.62
CA ALA A 511 -16.91 34.12 -22.44
C ALA A 511 -17.07 35.41 -21.59
N LEU A 512 -16.06 35.77 -20.80
CA LEU A 512 -16.05 37.03 -20.03
C LEU A 512 -15.70 38.27 -20.86
N ILE A 513 -15.22 38.09 -22.09
CA ILE A 513 -15.16 39.18 -23.06
C ILE A 513 -16.57 39.40 -23.59
N VAL A 514 -17.33 40.26 -22.91
CA VAL A 514 -18.54 40.84 -23.50
C VAL A 514 -18.09 41.62 -24.73
N ALA A 515 -18.28 41.04 -25.92
CA ALA A 515 -18.23 41.76 -27.17
C ALA A 515 -19.47 42.68 -27.28
N ASN A 516 -19.55 43.67 -26.38
CA ASN A 516 -20.47 44.77 -26.56
C ASN A 516 -19.93 45.60 -27.70
N CYS A 517 -20.57 45.51 -28.86
CA CYS A 517 -20.48 46.55 -29.87
C CYS A 517 -21.24 47.78 -29.33
N PRO A 518 -20.59 48.90 -28.98
CA PRO A 518 -21.32 50.12 -28.68
C PRO A 518 -21.95 50.62 -29.99
N ARG A 519 -23.25 50.36 -30.13
CA ARG A 519 -24.08 50.94 -31.17
C ARG A 519 -24.24 52.43 -30.85
N SER A 520 -23.45 53.26 -31.54
CA SER A 520 -23.56 54.73 -31.60
C SER A 520 -23.56 55.49 -30.27
N GLY A 521 -22.45 56.15 -29.98
CA GLY A 521 -22.42 57.37 -29.17
C GLY A 521 -21.38 57.38 -28.06
N LYS A 522 -20.22 58.01 -28.34
CA LYS A 522 -19.22 58.57 -27.41
C LYS A 522 -19.08 57.85 -26.04
N VAL A 523 -18.15 56.91 -25.96
CA VAL A 523 -17.57 56.43 -24.69
C VAL A 523 -16.15 57.00 -24.57
N ALA A 524 -15.77 57.43 -23.36
CA ALA A 524 -14.45 58.00 -23.05
C ALA A 524 -13.33 56.94 -23.16
N VAL A 525 -12.12 57.39 -23.45
CA VAL A 525 -10.95 56.56 -23.86
C VAL A 525 -10.33 55.78 -22.69
N ASP A 526 -10.93 55.83 -21.50
CA ASP A 526 -10.33 55.28 -20.27
C ASP A 526 -10.81 53.84 -19.94
N GLU A 527 -11.67 53.23 -20.77
CA GLU A 527 -12.27 51.89 -20.55
C GLU A 527 -12.00 50.86 -21.68
N LEU A 528 -10.95 51.04 -22.49
CA LEU A 528 -10.56 50.02 -23.50
C LEU A 528 -9.17 49.46 -23.17
N GLY A 529 -9.09 48.14 -22.98
CA GLY A 529 -7.84 47.43 -22.69
C GLY A 529 -6.84 47.54 -23.85
N GLU A 530 -5.57 47.77 -23.51
CA GLU A 530 -4.45 47.86 -24.45
C GLU A 530 -3.73 46.51 -24.58
N PHE A 531 -3.36 46.12 -25.80
CA PHE A 531 -2.49 44.96 -26.06
C PHE A 531 -1.26 45.40 -26.86
N ILE A 532 -0.07 45.17 -26.32
CA ILE A 532 1.20 45.57 -26.94
C ILE A 532 1.79 44.36 -27.69
N VAL A 533 1.96 44.50 -29.01
CA VAL A 533 2.71 43.53 -29.86
C VAL A 533 4.12 44.07 -30.09
N THR A 534 5.15 43.33 -29.67
CA THR A 534 6.56 43.73 -29.86
C THR A 534 7.21 42.96 -31.02
N GLY A 535 7.24 43.59 -32.20
CA GLY A 535 8.05 43.20 -33.36
C GLY A 535 8.95 44.37 -33.80
N ARG A 536 10.15 44.08 -34.30
CA ARG A 536 11.18 45.10 -34.59
C ARG A 536 10.98 45.74 -35.97
N GLY A 537 10.28 46.86 -36.02
CA GLY A 537 10.17 47.71 -37.21
C GLY A 537 9.06 48.75 -37.11
N GLY A 538 9.37 49.92 -36.52
CA GLY A 538 8.43 51.04 -36.37
C GLY A 538 7.41 50.88 -35.23
N LEU A 539 6.93 52.02 -34.69
CA LEU A 539 5.76 52.01 -33.80
C LEU A 539 4.57 51.46 -34.61
N PRO A 540 3.81 50.48 -34.11
CA PRO A 540 2.59 50.05 -34.77
C PRO A 540 1.60 51.23 -34.86
N PRO A 541 0.81 51.35 -35.95
CA PRO A 541 -0.24 52.34 -36.00
C PRO A 541 -1.22 52.12 -34.85
N SER A 542 -1.73 53.22 -34.32
CA SER A 542 -2.72 53.17 -33.25
C SER A 542 -3.96 52.43 -33.75
N PRO A 543 -4.68 51.66 -32.91
CA PRO A 543 -5.98 51.10 -33.26
C PRO A 543 -7.02 52.16 -33.66
N LEU A 544 -6.74 53.44 -33.38
CA LEU A 544 -7.55 54.60 -33.75
C LEU A 544 -7.07 55.30 -35.04
N ASP A 545 -5.95 54.86 -35.63
CA ASP A 545 -5.51 55.36 -36.93
C ASP A 545 -6.44 54.82 -38.02
N PRO A 546 -6.88 55.67 -38.97
CA PRO A 546 -7.74 55.22 -40.06
C PRO A 546 -7.03 54.14 -40.88
N ILE A 547 -7.74 53.02 -41.12
CA ILE A 547 -7.25 51.94 -42.00
C ILE A 547 -6.99 52.54 -43.39
N THR A 548 -5.72 52.63 -43.76
CA THR A 548 -5.32 52.99 -45.12
C THR A 548 -5.10 51.70 -45.92
N GLN A 549 -5.82 51.54 -47.03
CA GLN A 549 -5.71 50.38 -47.92
C GLN A 549 -4.48 50.45 -48.83
N GLN A 550 -3.29 50.70 -48.29
CA GLN A 550 -2.04 50.57 -49.04
C GLN A 550 -1.08 49.64 -48.31
N SER A 551 -1.10 48.37 -48.70
CA SER A 551 -0.01 47.44 -48.44
C SER A 551 1.19 47.85 -49.30
N VAL A 552 2.22 48.41 -48.70
CA VAL A 552 3.52 48.57 -49.38
C VAL A 552 4.18 47.20 -49.39
N LEU A 553 4.24 46.60 -50.57
CA LEU A 553 5.08 45.44 -50.86
C LEU A 553 6.52 45.94 -50.92
N VAL A 554 7.40 45.42 -50.05
CA VAL A 554 8.84 45.68 -50.12
C VAL A 554 9.53 44.38 -50.48
N ASP A 555 10.10 44.36 -51.68
CA ASP A 555 10.95 43.28 -52.20
C ASP A 555 12.30 43.24 -51.48
N TRP A 556 12.93 42.07 -51.50
CA TRP A 556 14.24 41.80 -50.90
C TRP A 556 15.36 42.53 -51.66
N VAL A 557 16.29 43.18 -50.95
CA VAL A 557 17.53 43.68 -51.56
C VAL A 557 18.76 43.27 -50.74
N THR A 558 19.77 42.89 -51.50
CA THR A 558 21.04 42.22 -51.19
C THR A 558 22.13 43.14 -50.63
N ILE A 559 23.10 42.53 -49.97
CA ILE A 559 24.35 43.13 -49.48
C ILE A 559 25.23 43.53 -50.67
N ASP A 560 25.72 44.78 -50.73
CA ASP A 560 27.14 44.99 -51.08
C ASP A 560 27.74 46.37 -50.71
N THR A 561 29.05 46.30 -50.60
CA THR A 561 30.13 47.23 -50.21
C THR A 561 30.20 48.59 -50.94
N GLY A 562 30.77 49.59 -50.25
CA GLY A 562 31.33 50.80 -50.88
C GLY A 562 31.84 51.82 -49.87
N GLU A 563 33.16 51.98 -49.82
CA GLU A 563 33.96 52.83 -48.93
C GLU A 563 33.86 54.36 -49.18
N GLU A 564 34.45 55.10 -48.23
CA GLU A 564 35.23 56.35 -48.35
C GLU A 564 34.72 57.56 -47.52
N THR A 565 35.25 57.79 -46.30
CA THR A 565 36.42 58.65 -45.88
C THR A 565 36.02 60.12 -45.61
N ILE A 566 36.53 60.91 -44.64
CA ILE A 566 37.71 60.90 -43.75
C ILE A 566 37.51 61.93 -42.59
N GLU A 567 37.97 61.57 -41.38
CA GLU A 567 38.70 62.30 -40.28
C GLU A 567 38.16 63.61 -39.63
N GLU A 568 38.45 63.99 -38.37
CA GLU A 568 39.68 63.80 -37.55
C GLU A 568 39.44 63.98 -36.01
N ALA A 569 40.37 63.47 -35.19
CA ALA A 569 40.38 63.44 -33.71
C ALA A 569 41.27 64.57 -33.09
N THR A 570 41.23 64.97 -31.79
CA THR A 570 42.00 64.36 -30.68
C THR A 570 42.05 65.24 -29.38
N SER A 571 42.21 64.58 -28.21
CA SER A 571 42.97 64.96 -26.97
C SER A 571 42.37 65.74 -25.76
N THR A 572 42.91 65.41 -24.57
CA THR A 572 42.55 65.56 -23.11
C THR A 572 43.11 66.84 -22.40
N PRO A 573 43.11 67.12 -21.05
CA PRO A 573 42.22 66.88 -19.86
C PRO A 573 41.95 68.10 -18.89
N THR A 574 40.83 68.07 -18.10
CA THR A 574 40.48 68.62 -16.71
C THR A 574 40.79 70.10 -16.24
N PRO A 575 40.15 70.72 -15.19
CA PRO A 575 39.28 70.19 -14.11
C PRO A 575 38.03 71.03 -13.65
N ASP A 576 37.27 70.45 -12.71
CA ASP A 576 36.45 70.95 -11.57
C ASP A 576 35.39 72.09 -11.65
N VAL A 577 34.17 71.81 -11.13
CA VAL A 577 33.52 72.41 -9.92
C VAL A 577 32.03 72.00 -9.81
N SER A 578 31.64 71.72 -8.55
CA SER A 578 30.39 71.31 -7.88
C SER A 578 29.04 71.98 -8.23
N TYR A 579 27.92 71.22 -8.16
CA TYR A 579 26.88 71.18 -7.11
C TYR A 579 25.69 70.27 -7.53
N LEU A 580 25.18 69.43 -6.61
CA LEU A 580 24.12 68.40 -6.72
C LEU A 580 22.70 68.97 -6.44
N PRO A 581 21.57 68.21 -6.48
CA PRO A 581 21.29 66.90 -7.11
C PRO A 581 19.92 66.84 -7.85
N MET A 582 19.71 65.78 -8.63
CA MET A 582 18.48 64.94 -8.73
C MET A 582 18.26 64.41 -10.16
N ARG A 583 18.89 63.26 -10.47
CA ARG A 583 18.33 62.26 -11.38
C ARG A 583 19.13 60.96 -11.27
N GLY A 584 18.58 59.99 -10.55
CA GLY A 584 18.98 58.59 -10.69
C GLY A 584 18.40 58.03 -11.99
N LYS A 585 19.14 58.13 -13.09
CA LYS A 585 18.96 57.25 -14.26
C LYS A 585 20.26 56.52 -14.55
N ARG A 586 20.20 55.20 -14.35
CA ARG A 586 21.18 54.22 -14.78
C ARG A 586 21.30 54.21 -16.32
N ARG A 587 22.54 54.20 -16.80
CA ARG A 587 23.05 53.50 -18.00
C ARG A 587 24.41 52.95 -17.56
N ALA A 588 24.93 51.82 -17.99
CA ALA A 588 24.46 50.68 -18.75
C ALA A 588 25.55 49.61 -18.52
N ALA A 589 25.18 48.34 -18.46
CA ALA A 589 26.12 47.26 -18.72
C ALA A 589 25.50 46.41 -19.82
N ASN A 590 26.11 46.52 -21.00
CA ASN A 590 25.86 45.68 -22.16
C ASN A 590 26.37 44.28 -21.88
N THR A 591 25.49 43.28 -21.89
CA THR A 591 25.79 41.94 -22.42
C THR A 591 24.47 41.26 -22.81
N PRO A 592 24.20 40.97 -24.10
CA PRO A 592 23.09 40.13 -24.49
C PRO A 592 23.50 38.66 -24.37
N THR A 593 22.93 37.95 -23.40
CA THR A 593 22.95 36.49 -23.31
C THR A 593 21.96 35.92 -24.34
N PRO A 594 22.33 34.93 -25.18
CA PRO A 594 21.43 34.37 -26.19
C PRO A 594 20.29 33.56 -25.55
N ALA A 595 19.06 33.82 -26.00
CA ALA A 595 17.88 33.04 -25.62
C ALA A 595 17.95 31.63 -26.23
N ARG A 596 17.81 30.60 -25.38
CA ARG A 596 17.71 29.19 -25.78
C ARG A 596 16.37 28.95 -26.53
N PRO A 597 16.36 28.19 -27.64
CA PRO A 597 15.12 27.78 -28.27
C PRO A 597 14.40 26.73 -27.40
N LYS A 598 13.07 26.90 -27.24
CA LYS A 598 12.20 25.91 -26.57
C LYS A 598 12.21 24.61 -27.40
N LYS A 599 12.61 23.50 -26.78
CA LYS A 599 12.59 22.17 -27.41
C LYS A 599 11.14 21.70 -27.55
N LYS A 600 10.76 21.34 -28.77
CA LYS A 600 9.49 20.66 -29.08
C LYS A 600 9.66 19.17 -28.76
N ILE A 601 8.75 18.60 -27.97
CA ILE A 601 8.71 17.16 -27.71
C ILE A 601 8.16 16.48 -28.98
N VAL A 602 8.83 15.43 -29.44
CA VAL A 602 8.49 14.67 -30.64
C VAL A 602 8.55 13.19 -30.29
N GLU A 603 7.56 12.41 -30.71
CA GLU A 603 7.49 10.96 -30.45
C GLU A 603 8.63 10.21 -31.14
N ALA A 604 9.17 9.19 -30.46
CA ALA A 604 10.20 8.33 -31.05
C ALA A 604 9.61 7.42 -32.12
N GLN A 605 10.18 7.46 -33.33
CA GLN A 605 9.76 6.66 -34.49
C GLN A 605 10.77 5.53 -34.80
N GLY A 606 11.82 5.38 -33.99
CA GLY A 606 12.78 4.29 -34.09
C GLY A 606 13.73 4.21 -32.89
N TRP A 607 14.53 3.16 -32.84
CA TRP A 607 15.58 2.96 -31.82
C TRP A 607 16.87 2.44 -32.46
N THR A 608 18.01 2.77 -31.86
CA THR A 608 19.34 2.26 -32.25
C THR A 608 20.12 1.84 -31.00
N VAL A 609 21.05 0.90 -31.15
CA VAL A 609 21.94 0.47 -30.07
C VAL A 609 23.33 1.08 -30.30
N GLY A 610 23.88 1.75 -29.29
CA GLY A 610 25.24 2.27 -29.28
C GLY A 610 26.30 1.17 -29.18
N GLU A 611 27.55 1.51 -29.44
CA GLU A 611 28.68 0.55 -29.36
C GLU A 611 28.93 -0.01 -27.95
N ASP A 612 28.36 0.64 -26.92
CA ASP A 612 28.39 0.24 -25.52
C ASP A 612 27.12 -0.51 -25.04
N GLY A 613 26.18 -0.78 -25.96
CA GLY A 613 24.91 -1.45 -25.65
C GLY A 613 23.77 -0.50 -25.25
N THR A 614 24.00 0.82 -25.21
CA THR A 614 22.96 1.80 -24.87
C THR A 614 21.88 1.89 -25.94
N ILE A 615 20.60 1.80 -25.56
CA ILE A 615 19.47 1.98 -26.48
C ILE A 615 19.12 3.47 -26.59
N ILE A 616 19.13 4.00 -27.81
CA ILE A 616 18.81 5.41 -28.11
C ILE A 616 17.52 5.45 -28.93
N LEU A 617 16.49 6.13 -28.41
CA LEU A 617 15.24 6.39 -29.10
C LEU A 617 15.37 7.64 -30.00
N THR A 618 14.96 7.56 -31.26
CA THR A 618 15.07 8.64 -32.25
C THR A 618 13.73 8.96 -32.89
N ALA A 619 13.47 10.25 -33.16
CA ALA A 619 12.26 10.72 -33.84
C ALA A 619 12.30 10.50 -35.36
N GLU A 620 13.46 10.20 -35.95
CA GLU A 620 13.63 9.86 -37.36
C GLU A 620 14.31 8.48 -37.49
N PRO A 621 13.71 7.50 -38.19
CA PRO A 621 14.30 6.18 -38.39
C PRO A 621 15.53 6.28 -39.30
N ASN A 622 16.67 5.85 -38.79
CA ASN A 622 17.94 5.94 -39.49
C ASN A 622 17.99 4.89 -40.62
N THR A 623 18.00 5.29 -41.90
CA THR A 623 18.15 4.36 -43.04
C THR A 623 19.63 3.98 -43.29
N GLY A 624 20.38 3.78 -42.22
CA GLY A 624 21.79 3.39 -42.27
C GLY A 624 21.95 1.90 -42.51
N ILE A 625 22.45 1.52 -43.68
CA ILE A 625 22.85 0.15 -44.00
C ILE A 625 23.90 -0.32 -42.97
N PRO A 626 23.68 -1.43 -42.24
CA PRO A 626 24.64 -1.88 -41.24
C PRO A 626 25.93 -2.32 -41.93
N LYS A 627 27.03 -1.61 -41.65
CA LYS A 627 28.35 -2.03 -42.11
C LYS A 627 28.85 -3.20 -41.27
N SER A 628 28.86 -4.36 -41.93
CA SER A 628 29.94 -5.35 -41.97
C SER A 628 30.36 -6.03 -40.65
N ASN A 629 29.78 -7.21 -40.43
CA ASN A 629 30.30 -8.30 -39.62
C ASN A 629 31.80 -8.55 -39.84
N TRP A 630 32.57 -8.62 -38.76
CA TRP A 630 33.96 -9.10 -38.71
C TRP A 630 34.04 -10.64 -38.65
N TYR A 631 32.99 -11.33 -39.09
CA TYR A 631 32.93 -12.79 -39.19
C TYR A 631 33.04 -13.20 -40.66
N ASN A 632 34.16 -13.81 -41.04
CA ASN A 632 34.31 -14.49 -42.33
C ASN A 632 33.87 -15.96 -42.17
N PRO A 633 32.64 -16.35 -42.57
CA PRO A 633 32.31 -17.76 -42.69
C PRO A 633 33.13 -18.37 -43.83
N ARG A 634 33.86 -19.45 -43.53
CA ARG A 634 34.55 -20.25 -44.55
C ARG A 634 33.54 -20.79 -45.56
N SER A 635 33.73 -20.40 -46.81
CA SER A 635 33.04 -20.96 -47.97
C SER A 635 33.57 -22.37 -48.27
N CYS A 636 32.70 -23.37 -48.20
CA CYS A 636 32.93 -24.65 -48.88
C CYS A 636 32.49 -24.50 -50.34
N GLY A 637 33.46 -24.34 -51.23
CA GLY A 637 33.26 -24.47 -52.67
C GLY A 637 33.30 -25.94 -53.08
N SER A 638 32.21 -26.43 -53.65
CA SER A 638 32.19 -27.64 -54.47
C SER A 638 32.76 -27.35 -55.85
N LYS A 639 33.68 -28.19 -56.35
CA LYS A 639 33.61 -28.92 -57.64
C LYS A 639 35.02 -29.40 -58.05
N GLY A 640 35.14 -30.71 -58.31
CA GLY A 640 36.34 -31.37 -58.83
C GLY A 640 36.48 -32.75 -58.23
#